data_AF-A0A101XU47-F1
#
_entry.id   AF-A0A101XU47-F1
#
_cell.length_a   1.000
_cell.length_b   1.000
_cell.length_c   1.000
_cell.angle_alpha   90.00
_cell.angle_beta   90.00
_cell.angle_gamma   90.00
#
_symmetry.space_group_name_H-M   'P 1'
#
loop_
_entity.id
_entity.type
_entity.pdbx_description
1 polymer ?
#
loop_
_entity_poly.entity_id
_entity_poly.type
_entity_poly.pdbx_seq_one_letter_code
_entity_poly.pdbx_strand_id
1 'polypeptide(L)'
;MNTIHTADQRLELFTSSKPVHIYVSDQENSAVQIAAANLITDIGRVFGCQAVLSAEIHECAIIIATVEQDGQLPAILQNKELSLEQLKDESGVWRWEAFLQQAVDSVFYIAGTDRRGTIFGIYDLCEAIGVSPWHYWGDVPVKTKDSYSVSANFSKADWPSVQYRGIFLNDEEELEDWAKLHTPDGTIGPVAYSHIFELLLRLKANYIWPAMHVNYFNGNPENGALAERMGIVVGTSHCDMLLRSNQNEWTPWLESKGYTDAEYDYSIEGCNREILLEYWRESIEQNRNYEVCFTMGMRGIHDSGFHTRAIDEDDSLTPEQKKEAKVRLLGQVVRDQRQLLIEVLGEEKGLAALQTFVPYKEVLSLYDQGLELPEDLTLIWANDNFGHMRRYPSAAERSRSGGNGLYFHGSYWAAPGTGMSYLFINSIPLAQTGNELKKSWESGIRKVWVLNVGGLKPVEQDLEYFVRYGWEAGKAEGITKDPQVFTEQWINSNFSGGHGAVAAELYTAFAQATNVRKIEHMKPGVFSQTAHGDEAGRRLMLLEDLYRRGNAILYSLPEEERAAFFQLFLMKIHASYYTNHEFYYADRSVLSYERGNMQAADRYTELSAEMLDNKRRMLHFYDRKLSGGKWEGMLTPESFPPPPTALYPVRKPALQISGSGLRADLWNGEETLRFSVYGRREKWIELGNQGAGSIPYTLEIQEGEEWITLSETEGTLQTEKRILVTVKEAAAHAGKRGLIVIRDHRNGTVISVRVEALAAPAVPDSFTGYIEADGYVSIPAEGYHYSLNVTNNAGDVQSAWLPVPGMARYEGAALMAWHPAGQPPEGPLQDNASVGYDIYVEQGGEYVLEVHRFLTLNSTGRIRFGVGIDDGEPVLAESETNDEWKGSWQQSIMDNGEKLLVKLPHMEAGTHTLKLYMADNYVTFSKFVLYTSERVESNLGPAFSAPGHKPAAGYGAESPQVDWQKVEALCSGFYSTQKEEVTLPTVLYADRAFFEERFDLIFEKCQPKPQTELGSARYDSLWKRTDEKNVIEAFGSGSFTEQKGVIAIEAEYALENSANAYLTPAADDKNLTWSHLQAETNGRTGFAMHVAKAGMKWEEPAAAPGMHYRINVHTPGVYHAWLLVRHHNFQSDSCYLALDGAVQPLTEQFGGGVLHTYNTAQVYYWCHISDLEISSGEHVLSILACESQLRVDRIYLTAGDELPPADAQWPDSIRQ
;
A
#
# COMPACT_ATOMS: atom_id res chain seq x y z
N MET A 1 48.83 32.56 -31.11
CA MET A 1 49.46 32.31 -29.79
C MET A 1 49.16 30.86 -29.47
N ASN A 2 50.19 30.02 -29.42
CA ASN A 2 50.07 28.56 -29.48
C ASN A 2 49.68 27.97 -28.13
N THR A 3 48.42 27.56 -28.02
CA THR A 3 47.97 26.50 -27.12
C THR A 3 47.38 25.43 -28.04
N ILE A 4 48.09 24.32 -28.19
CA ILE A 4 47.67 23.21 -29.03
C ILE A 4 46.48 22.54 -28.33
N HIS A 5 45.31 22.62 -28.95
CA HIS A 5 44.16 21.77 -28.63
C HIS A 5 44.55 20.32 -28.94
N THR A 6 44.86 19.51 -27.93
CA THR A 6 44.83 18.06 -28.06
C THR A 6 43.39 17.64 -28.24
N ALA A 7 43.05 17.11 -29.41
CA ALA A 7 41.76 16.48 -29.65
C ALA A 7 41.54 15.38 -28.60
N ASP A 8 40.38 15.38 -27.95
CA ASP A 8 39.95 14.36 -27.01
C ASP A 8 39.87 13.02 -27.76
N GLN A 9 40.90 12.18 -27.63
CA GLN A 9 40.96 10.90 -28.35
C GLN A 9 39.88 9.98 -27.79
N ARG A 10 38.95 9.53 -28.65
CA ARG A 10 37.86 8.61 -28.29
C ARG A 10 38.08 7.24 -28.91
N LEU A 11 37.73 6.20 -28.18
CA LEU A 11 37.64 4.83 -28.66
C LEU A 11 36.19 4.56 -29.10
N GLU A 12 35.98 4.39 -30.40
CA GLU A 12 34.69 3.97 -30.96
C GLU A 12 34.49 2.47 -30.73
N LEU A 13 33.48 2.11 -29.92
CA LEU A 13 33.18 0.71 -29.59
C LEU A 13 32.18 0.10 -30.57
N PHE A 14 31.15 0.87 -30.92
CA PHE A 14 30.04 0.41 -31.74
C PHE A 14 29.72 1.44 -32.82
N THR A 15 29.50 0.96 -34.04
CA THR A 15 29.00 1.75 -35.19
C THR A 15 28.08 0.87 -36.02
N SER A 16 27.00 1.43 -36.55
CA SER A 16 26.06 0.72 -37.43
C SER A 16 26.70 0.16 -38.71
N SER A 17 27.91 0.61 -39.07
CA SER A 17 28.58 0.30 -40.33
C SER A 17 29.58 -0.87 -40.30
N LYS A 18 29.95 -1.39 -39.12
CA LYS A 18 31.00 -2.42 -38.98
C LYS A 18 30.59 -3.55 -38.04
N PRO A 19 31.02 -4.80 -38.29
CA PRO A 19 30.84 -5.87 -37.33
C PRO A 19 31.70 -5.63 -36.09
N VAL A 20 31.19 -6.09 -34.94
CA VAL A 20 31.86 -5.98 -33.64
C VAL A 20 32.27 -7.37 -33.19
N HIS A 21 33.57 -7.60 -33.06
CA HIS A 21 34.13 -8.86 -32.57
C HIS A 21 34.37 -8.78 -31.06
N ILE A 22 33.83 -9.75 -30.33
CA ILE A 22 33.93 -9.86 -28.88
C ILE A 22 34.64 -11.17 -28.54
N TYR A 23 35.61 -11.13 -27.63
CA TYR A 23 36.23 -12.32 -27.08
C TYR A 23 35.67 -12.66 -25.71
N VAL A 24 35.26 -13.91 -25.53
CA VAL A 24 35.03 -14.58 -24.25
C VAL A 24 35.56 -16.01 -24.39
N SER A 25 36.24 -16.54 -23.36
CA SER A 25 36.81 -17.89 -23.43
C SER A 25 35.72 -18.96 -23.45
N ASP A 26 35.83 -19.98 -24.29
CA ASP A 26 34.90 -21.14 -24.29
C ASP A 26 34.89 -21.91 -22.95
N GLN A 27 35.90 -21.71 -22.11
CA GLN A 27 36.01 -22.28 -20.76
C GLN A 27 35.43 -21.38 -19.66
N GLU A 28 34.96 -20.18 -20.01
CA GLU A 28 34.36 -19.24 -19.07
C GLU A 28 33.04 -19.80 -18.49
N ASN A 29 32.67 -19.33 -17.30
CA ASN A 29 31.45 -19.79 -16.61
C ASN A 29 30.19 -19.59 -17.49
N SER A 30 29.25 -20.54 -17.45
CA SER A 30 28.02 -20.47 -18.26
C SER A 30 27.22 -19.19 -18.04
N ALA A 31 27.23 -18.65 -16.83
CA ALA A 31 26.52 -17.42 -16.51
C ALA A 31 27.09 -16.21 -17.26
N VAL A 32 28.42 -16.14 -17.39
CA VAL A 32 29.11 -15.09 -18.17
C VAL A 32 28.84 -15.27 -19.66
N GLN A 33 28.82 -16.51 -20.15
CA GLN A 33 28.47 -16.81 -21.54
C GLN A 33 27.06 -16.33 -21.90
N ILE A 34 26.09 -16.56 -21.01
CA ILE A 34 24.71 -16.07 -21.17
C ILE A 34 24.68 -14.53 -21.20
N ALA A 35 25.37 -13.87 -20.27
CA ALA A 35 25.45 -12.41 -20.27
C ALA A 35 26.12 -11.84 -21.54
N ALA A 36 27.17 -12.49 -22.06
CA ALA A 36 27.82 -12.11 -23.31
C ALA A 36 26.89 -12.28 -24.53
N ALA A 37 26.06 -13.33 -24.56
CA ALA A 37 25.04 -13.51 -25.58
C ALA A 37 23.95 -12.41 -25.52
N ASN A 38 23.58 -11.98 -24.31
CA ASN A 38 22.67 -10.86 -24.11
C ASN A 38 23.29 -9.54 -24.59
N LEU A 39 24.58 -9.29 -24.31
CA LEU A 39 25.30 -8.13 -24.84
C LEU A 39 25.32 -8.10 -26.38
N ILE A 40 25.56 -9.24 -27.03
CA ILE A 40 25.52 -9.35 -28.50
C ILE A 40 24.15 -8.95 -29.03
N THR A 41 23.09 -9.47 -28.39
CA THR A 41 21.70 -9.16 -28.75
C THR A 41 21.39 -7.68 -28.56
N ASP A 42 21.83 -7.10 -27.45
CA ASP A 42 21.62 -5.69 -27.10
C ASP A 42 22.37 -4.75 -28.06
N ILE A 43 23.61 -5.07 -28.44
CA ILE A 43 24.35 -4.33 -29.47
C ILE A 43 23.60 -4.36 -30.80
N GLY A 44 23.09 -5.53 -31.20
CA GLY A 44 22.29 -5.68 -32.42
C GLY A 44 21.02 -4.83 -32.39
N ARG A 45 20.30 -4.80 -31.26
CA ARG A 45 19.08 -4.00 -31.08
C ARG A 45 19.35 -2.50 -31.10
N VAL A 46 20.44 -2.04 -30.47
CA VAL A 46 20.77 -0.61 -30.34
C VAL A 46 21.37 -0.05 -31.64
N PHE A 47 22.33 -0.75 -32.27
CA PHE A 47 23.12 -0.19 -33.38
C PHE A 47 22.76 -0.77 -34.75
N GLY A 48 21.98 -1.85 -34.81
CA GLY A 48 21.67 -2.56 -36.06
C GLY A 48 22.88 -3.25 -36.72
N CYS A 49 24.04 -3.29 -36.06
CA CYS A 49 25.24 -3.94 -36.55
C CYS A 49 25.33 -5.41 -36.10
N GLN A 50 26.15 -6.21 -36.79
CA GLN A 50 26.41 -7.60 -36.43
C GLN A 50 27.49 -7.67 -35.34
N ALA A 51 27.12 -8.11 -34.13
CA ALA A 51 28.07 -8.48 -33.07
C ALA A 51 28.25 -10.00 -33.02
N VAL A 52 29.48 -10.49 -32.89
CA VAL A 52 29.79 -11.93 -32.85
C VAL A 52 30.91 -12.25 -31.88
N LEU A 53 30.87 -13.46 -31.32
CA LEU A 53 32.03 -14.03 -30.63
C LEU A 53 33.12 -14.38 -31.65
N SER A 54 34.37 -14.07 -31.32
CA SER A 54 35.54 -14.41 -32.13
C SER A 54 36.64 -15.04 -31.27
N ALA A 55 37.22 -16.13 -31.76
CA ALA A 55 38.42 -16.72 -31.16
C ALA A 55 39.71 -15.96 -31.54
N GLU A 56 39.66 -15.14 -32.59
CA GLU A 56 40.77 -14.31 -33.05
C GLU A 56 40.85 -13.02 -32.21
N ILE A 57 41.50 -13.13 -31.04
CA ILE A 57 41.58 -12.05 -30.03
C ILE A 57 42.06 -10.71 -30.62
N HIS A 58 42.97 -10.74 -31.58
CA HIS A 58 43.56 -9.54 -32.19
C HIS A 58 42.59 -8.74 -33.08
N GLU A 59 41.45 -9.34 -33.46
CA GLU A 59 40.37 -8.68 -34.21
C GLU A 59 39.27 -8.15 -33.27
N CYS A 60 39.33 -8.46 -31.97
CA CYS A 60 38.28 -8.15 -31.01
C CYS A 60 38.38 -6.71 -30.50
N ALA A 61 37.24 -6.00 -30.54
CA ALA A 61 37.09 -4.67 -29.95
C ALA A 61 36.80 -4.74 -28.45
N ILE A 62 36.23 -5.86 -27.99
CA ILE A 62 35.88 -6.11 -26.59
C ILE A 62 36.48 -7.44 -26.14
N ILE A 63 37.10 -7.45 -24.97
CA ILE A 63 37.64 -8.65 -24.33
C ILE A 63 37.01 -8.78 -22.95
N ILE A 64 36.33 -9.91 -22.71
CA ILE A 64 35.65 -10.24 -21.46
C ILE A 64 36.42 -11.37 -20.77
N ALA A 65 36.72 -11.24 -19.48
CA ALA A 65 37.39 -12.28 -18.71
C ALA A 65 37.07 -12.20 -17.20
N THR A 66 37.07 -13.35 -16.53
CA THR A 66 36.97 -13.44 -15.07
C THR A 66 38.33 -13.74 -14.44
N VAL A 67 38.67 -13.13 -13.30
CA VAL A 67 39.86 -13.48 -12.50
C VAL A 67 39.73 -14.94 -12.02
N GLU A 68 40.82 -15.72 -12.06
CA GLU A 68 40.79 -17.12 -11.66
C GLU A 68 40.65 -17.27 -10.12
N GLN A 69 40.14 -18.42 -9.66
CA GLN A 69 39.80 -18.65 -8.25
C GLN A 69 41.00 -18.54 -7.28
N ASP A 70 42.22 -18.73 -7.75
CA ASP A 70 43.45 -18.57 -6.95
C ASP A 70 44.04 -17.14 -7.04
N GLY A 71 43.30 -16.22 -7.66
CA GLY A 71 43.72 -14.85 -7.90
C GLY A 71 44.67 -14.68 -9.09
N GLN A 72 44.95 -15.74 -9.86
CA GLN A 72 45.71 -15.61 -11.11
C GLN A 72 44.90 -14.89 -12.17
N LEU A 73 45.59 -14.07 -12.95
CA LEU A 73 44.99 -13.45 -14.12
C LEU A 73 44.99 -14.44 -15.27
N PRO A 74 43.88 -14.58 -16.02
CA PRO A 74 43.88 -15.30 -17.28
C PRO A 74 45.01 -14.80 -18.18
N ALA A 75 45.64 -15.70 -18.94
CA ALA A 75 46.80 -15.38 -19.79
C ALA A 75 46.57 -14.16 -20.72
N ILE A 76 45.33 -13.93 -21.14
CA ILE A 76 44.93 -12.79 -21.98
C ILE A 76 45.05 -11.43 -21.27
N LEU A 77 45.04 -11.40 -19.93
CA LEU A 77 45.16 -10.19 -19.11
C LEU A 77 46.58 -9.96 -18.57
N GLN A 78 47.42 -11.00 -18.45
CA GLN A 78 48.71 -10.96 -17.72
C GLN A 78 49.73 -9.92 -18.22
N ASN A 79 49.64 -9.46 -19.47
CA ASN A 79 50.57 -8.48 -20.07
C ASN A 79 49.89 -7.16 -20.47
N LYS A 80 48.69 -6.90 -19.95
CA LYS A 80 47.93 -5.68 -20.25
C LYS A 80 48.05 -4.68 -19.11
N GLU A 81 48.19 -3.40 -19.42
CA GLU A 81 48.25 -2.31 -18.43
C GLU A 81 46.85 -1.99 -17.85
N LEU A 82 46.22 -3.01 -17.26
CA LEU A 82 44.91 -2.91 -16.61
C LEU A 82 45.07 -2.54 -15.14
N SER A 83 44.21 -1.65 -14.65
CA SER A 83 44.23 -1.15 -13.28
C SER A 83 43.50 -2.09 -12.31
N LEU A 84 43.79 -3.39 -12.38
CA LEU A 84 43.07 -4.43 -11.61
C LEU A 84 43.23 -4.29 -10.09
N GLU A 85 44.27 -3.60 -9.63
CA GLU A 85 44.43 -3.26 -8.20
C GLU A 85 43.27 -2.40 -7.66
N GLN A 86 42.49 -1.71 -8.51
CA GLN A 86 41.28 -1.00 -8.10
C GLN A 86 40.16 -1.93 -7.62
N LEU A 87 40.21 -3.21 -8.01
CA LEU A 87 39.23 -4.23 -7.61
C LEU A 87 39.57 -4.90 -6.28
N LYS A 88 40.66 -4.49 -5.63
CA LYS A 88 41.06 -4.99 -4.32
C LYS A 88 40.65 -4.02 -3.22
N ASP A 89 40.46 -4.55 -2.03
CA ASP A 89 40.25 -3.75 -0.82
C ASP A 89 41.56 -3.19 -0.25
N GLU A 90 41.48 -2.44 0.84
CA GLU A 90 42.66 -1.82 1.45
C GLU A 90 43.66 -2.85 2.00
N SER A 91 43.24 -4.11 2.14
CA SER A 91 44.07 -5.25 2.56
C SER A 91 44.71 -6.00 1.39
N GLY A 92 44.33 -5.67 0.14
CA GLY A 92 44.82 -6.33 -1.07
C GLY A 92 44.01 -7.57 -1.47
N VAL A 93 42.85 -7.81 -0.86
CA VAL A 93 41.95 -8.92 -1.20
C VAL A 93 40.98 -8.49 -2.29
N TRP A 94 40.70 -9.37 -3.26
CA TRP A 94 39.71 -9.10 -4.30
C TRP A 94 38.34 -8.82 -3.70
N ARG A 95 37.72 -7.72 -4.12
CA ARG A 95 36.36 -7.37 -3.70
C ARG A 95 35.37 -8.32 -4.36
N TRP A 96 34.37 -8.75 -3.58
CA TRP A 96 33.25 -9.58 -4.04
C TRP A 96 32.49 -8.88 -5.18
N GLU A 97 32.24 -9.59 -6.28
CA GLU A 97 31.46 -9.13 -7.44
C GLU A 97 31.90 -7.80 -8.03
N ALA A 98 33.19 -7.48 -7.90
CA ALA A 98 33.76 -6.26 -8.45
C ALA A 98 34.08 -6.43 -9.93
N PHE A 99 34.01 -5.33 -10.69
CA PHE A 99 34.39 -5.33 -12.09
C PHE A 99 35.16 -4.08 -12.49
N LEU A 100 36.01 -4.24 -13.50
CA LEU A 100 36.74 -3.18 -14.19
C LEU A 100 36.30 -3.15 -15.66
N GLN A 101 35.91 -1.97 -16.13
CA GLN A 101 35.83 -1.63 -17.54
C GLN A 101 36.95 -0.66 -17.88
N GLN A 102 37.81 -1.00 -18.84
CA GLN A 102 38.95 -0.14 -19.20
C GLN A 102 39.28 -0.18 -20.69
N ALA A 103 39.55 0.99 -21.28
CA ALA A 103 40.10 1.11 -22.63
C ALA A 103 41.64 1.11 -22.56
N VAL A 104 42.27 0.14 -23.23
CA VAL A 104 43.73 0.01 -23.35
C VAL A 104 44.07 -0.44 -24.77
N ASP A 105 45.05 0.19 -25.42
CA ASP A 105 45.49 -0.16 -26.77
C ASP A 105 44.36 -0.27 -27.83
N SER A 106 43.35 0.60 -27.73
CA SER A 106 42.14 0.57 -28.58
C SER A 106 41.24 -0.66 -28.42
N VAL A 107 41.35 -1.37 -27.30
CA VAL A 107 40.47 -2.49 -26.92
C VAL A 107 39.77 -2.15 -25.61
N PHE A 108 38.49 -2.52 -25.49
CA PHE A 108 37.70 -2.35 -24.28
C PHE A 108 37.67 -3.66 -23.49
N TYR A 109 38.25 -3.64 -22.30
CA TYR A 109 38.33 -4.79 -21.41
C TYR A 109 37.20 -4.73 -20.38
N ILE A 110 36.53 -5.86 -20.16
CA ILE A 110 35.61 -6.09 -19.03
C ILE A 110 36.20 -7.25 -18.21
N ALA A 111 36.67 -6.94 -17.01
CA ALA A 111 37.28 -7.90 -16.10
C ALA A 111 36.53 -7.95 -14.78
N GLY A 112 36.00 -9.12 -14.39
CA GLY A 112 35.35 -9.33 -13.09
C GLY A 112 36.21 -10.12 -12.12
N THR A 113 36.05 -9.88 -10.81
CA THR A 113 36.73 -10.67 -9.76
C THR A 113 36.14 -12.06 -9.57
N ASP A 114 34.90 -12.25 -10.00
CA ASP A 114 34.17 -13.53 -10.03
C ASP A 114 33.13 -13.52 -11.17
N ARG A 115 32.41 -14.64 -11.34
CA ARG A 115 31.41 -14.80 -12.42
C ARG A 115 30.38 -13.68 -12.45
N ARG A 116 29.93 -13.20 -11.28
CA ARG A 116 28.90 -12.15 -11.19
C ARG A 116 29.48 -10.76 -11.36
N GLY A 117 30.71 -10.50 -10.90
CA GLY A 117 31.45 -9.30 -11.25
C GLY A 117 31.55 -9.13 -12.77
N THR A 118 31.93 -10.19 -13.50
CA THR A 118 32.01 -10.15 -14.97
C THR A 118 30.63 -9.89 -15.60
N ILE A 119 29.57 -10.54 -15.12
CA ILE A 119 28.19 -10.33 -15.56
C ILE A 119 27.74 -8.87 -15.33
N PHE A 120 28.01 -8.29 -14.16
CA PHE A 120 27.64 -6.90 -13.86
C PHE A 120 28.43 -5.91 -14.71
N GLY A 121 29.70 -6.20 -15.00
CA GLY A 121 30.49 -5.40 -15.95
C GLY A 121 29.91 -5.43 -17.37
N ILE A 122 29.37 -6.56 -17.80
CA ILE A 122 28.65 -6.68 -19.08
C ILE A 122 27.34 -5.89 -19.06
N TYR A 123 26.49 -6.09 -18.06
CA TYR A 123 25.20 -5.41 -18.01
C TYR A 123 25.31 -3.91 -17.73
N ASP A 124 26.36 -3.46 -17.06
CA ASP A 124 26.68 -2.03 -16.93
C ASP A 124 27.01 -1.39 -18.29
N LEU A 125 27.65 -2.14 -19.21
CA LEU A 125 27.80 -1.68 -20.60
C LEU A 125 26.47 -1.70 -21.35
N CYS A 126 25.61 -2.71 -21.15
CA CYS A 126 24.26 -2.75 -21.74
C CYS A 126 23.42 -1.53 -21.30
N GLU A 127 23.44 -1.18 -20.01
CA GLU A 127 22.79 0.02 -19.47
C GLU A 127 23.38 1.29 -20.13
N ALA A 128 24.71 1.40 -20.22
CA ALA A 128 25.37 2.57 -20.80
C ALA A 128 25.07 2.77 -22.29
N ILE A 129 24.92 1.69 -23.07
CA ILE A 129 24.48 1.78 -24.47
C ILE A 129 22.97 2.07 -24.61
N GLY A 130 22.20 2.02 -23.52
CA GLY A 130 20.81 2.47 -23.47
C GLY A 130 19.76 1.36 -23.42
N VAL A 131 20.13 0.14 -23.04
CA VAL A 131 19.17 -0.95 -22.82
C VAL A 131 18.72 -0.95 -21.37
N SER A 132 17.45 -0.63 -21.14
CA SER A 132 16.84 -0.66 -19.81
C SER A 132 16.78 -2.09 -19.24
N PRO A 133 17.03 -2.29 -17.94
CA PRO A 133 16.68 -3.54 -17.25
C PRO A 133 15.22 -3.94 -17.45
N TRP A 134 14.32 -2.96 -17.62
CA TRP A 134 12.89 -3.13 -17.78
C TRP A 134 12.43 -3.34 -19.23
N HIS A 135 13.34 -3.58 -20.17
CA HIS A 135 12.97 -3.79 -21.58
C HIS A 135 11.98 -4.96 -21.78
N TYR A 136 12.07 -6.00 -20.94
CA TYR A 136 11.11 -7.11 -20.93
C TYR A 136 9.99 -6.87 -19.92
N TRP A 137 10.28 -6.66 -18.64
CA TRP A 137 9.25 -6.61 -17.59
C TRP A 137 8.44 -5.30 -17.54
N GLY A 138 8.83 -4.27 -18.27
CA GLY A 138 8.14 -2.97 -18.34
C GLY A 138 8.00 -2.39 -19.75
N ASP A 139 8.29 -3.20 -20.78
CA ASP A 139 8.22 -2.83 -22.20
C ASP A 139 9.00 -1.57 -22.60
N VAL A 140 10.05 -1.20 -21.86
CA VAL A 140 10.84 -0.01 -22.18
C VAL A 140 11.52 -0.22 -23.54
N PRO A 141 11.22 0.60 -24.56
CA PRO A 141 11.74 0.37 -25.89
C PRO A 141 13.26 0.61 -25.93
N VAL A 142 13.96 -0.27 -26.65
CA VAL A 142 15.41 -0.10 -26.88
C VAL A 142 15.63 1.02 -27.90
N LYS A 143 16.26 2.10 -27.46
CA LYS A 143 16.54 3.28 -28.29
C LYS A 143 17.69 2.97 -29.26
N THR A 144 17.50 3.25 -30.55
CA THR A 144 18.55 3.06 -31.55
C THR A 144 19.57 4.19 -31.52
N LYS A 145 20.83 3.87 -31.81
CA LYS A 145 21.96 4.81 -31.83
C LYS A 145 22.86 4.52 -33.03
N ASP A 146 23.45 5.56 -33.62
CA ASP A 146 24.37 5.39 -34.75
C ASP A 146 25.75 4.86 -34.33
N SER A 147 26.22 5.30 -33.16
CA SER A 147 27.52 4.94 -32.62
C SER A 147 27.58 5.13 -31.12
N TYR A 148 28.56 4.49 -30.48
CA TYR A 148 28.90 4.71 -29.08
C TYR A 148 30.42 4.67 -28.90
N SER A 149 30.94 5.62 -28.14
CA SER A 149 32.38 5.78 -27.92
C SER A 149 32.64 6.14 -26.47
N VAL A 150 33.77 5.66 -25.96
CA VAL A 150 34.30 6.03 -24.64
C VAL A 150 35.59 6.85 -24.82
N SER A 151 36.07 7.49 -23.76
CA SER A 151 37.40 8.11 -23.78
C SER A 151 38.47 7.05 -24.05
N ALA A 152 39.53 7.38 -24.79
CA ALA A 152 40.63 6.44 -25.04
C ALA A 152 41.37 6.02 -23.76
N ASN A 153 41.23 6.79 -22.67
CA ASN A 153 41.75 6.47 -21.33
C ASN A 153 40.62 6.10 -20.34
N PHE A 154 39.45 5.66 -20.82
CA PHE A 154 38.33 5.29 -19.97
C PHE A 154 38.73 4.18 -19.00
N SER A 155 38.39 4.36 -17.72
CA SER A 155 38.56 3.37 -16.67
C SER A 155 37.43 3.55 -15.65
N LYS A 156 36.71 2.48 -15.36
CA LYS A 156 35.65 2.43 -14.34
C LYS A 156 35.77 1.12 -13.58
N ALA A 157 35.97 1.21 -12.27
CA ALA A 157 35.87 0.09 -11.35
C ALA A 157 34.65 0.28 -10.44
N ASP A 158 33.88 -0.78 -10.20
CA ASP A 158 32.71 -0.71 -9.32
C ASP A 158 32.43 -2.06 -8.63
N TRP A 159 31.72 -2.01 -7.50
CA TRP A 159 31.39 -3.18 -6.67
C TRP A 159 30.19 -2.91 -5.74
N PRO A 160 29.51 -3.96 -5.23
CA PRO A 160 28.40 -3.81 -4.31
C PRO A 160 28.85 -3.48 -2.88
N SER A 161 27.97 -2.79 -2.14
CA SER A 161 28.14 -2.60 -0.70
C SER A 161 27.57 -3.76 0.12
N VAL A 162 26.36 -4.24 -0.23
CA VAL A 162 25.69 -5.38 0.39
C VAL A 162 25.99 -6.65 -0.39
N GLN A 163 26.38 -7.74 0.28
CA GLN A 163 26.89 -8.95 -0.39
C GLN A 163 25.82 -9.74 -1.17
N TYR A 164 24.64 -9.95 -0.58
CA TYR A 164 23.50 -10.61 -1.22
C TYR A 164 22.33 -9.64 -1.30
N ARG A 165 21.82 -9.40 -2.50
CA ARG A 165 20.83 -8.36 -2.81
C ARG A 165 19.77 -8.97 -3.71
N GLY A 166 18.52 -8.94 -3.28
CA GLY A 166 17.51 -9.74 -3.94
C GLY A 166 16.07 -9.38 -3.63
N ILE A 167 15.19 -10.23 -4.15
CA ILE A 167 13.75 -10.11 -4.01
C ILE A 167 13.16 -11.38 -3.42
N PHE A 168 11.95 -11.27 -2.88
CA PHE A 168 11.07 -12.37 -2.55
C PHE A 168 9.81 -12.25 -3.40
N LEU A 169 9.60 -13.23 -4.28
CA LEU A 169 8.32 -13.41 -4.97
C LEU A 169 7.35 -14.05 -3.98
N ASN A 170 6.33 -13.29 -3.59
CA ASN A 170 5.35 -13.64 -2.57
C ASN A 170 3.99 -13.10 -3.00
N ASP A 171 2.88 -13.56 -2.44
CA ASP A 171 1.54 -13.07 -2.84
C ASP A 171 1.37 -13.14 -4.37
N GLU A 172 1.94 -14.19 -4.97
CA GLU A 172 2.29 -14.26 -6.39
C GLU A 172 1.20 -14.86 -7.29
N GLU A 173 -0.03 -14.99 -6.81
CA GLU A 173 -1.10 -15.64 -7.56
C GLU A 173 -1.37 -14.96 -8.93
N GLU A 174 -1.18 -13.64 -9.04
CA GLU A 174 -1.26 -12.92 -10.34
C GLU A 174 -0.07 -13.27 -11.26
N LEU A 175 1.12 -13.44 -10.70
CA LEU A 175 2.29 -13.87 -11.48
C LEU A 175 2.12 -15.31 -11.98
N GLU A 176 1.48 -16.17 -11.19
CA GLU A 176 1.12 -17.53 -11.57
C GLU A 176 0.05 -17.56 -12.66
N ASP A 177 -1.00 -16.74 -12.54
CA ASP A 177 -2.03 -16.62 -13.57
C ASP A 177 -1.43 -16.08 -14.88
N TRP A 178 -0.54 -15.08 -14.81
CA TRP A 178 0.25 -14.64 -15.95
C TRP A 178 1.13 -15.76 -16.53
N ALA A 179 1.86 -16.49 -15.68
CA ALA A 179 2.76 -17.54 -16.14
C ALA A 179 2.00 -18.68 -16.85
N LYS A 180 0.82 -19.06 -16.36
CA LYS A 180 -0.07 -20.04 -17.01
C LYS A 180 -0.53 -19.62 -18.40
N LEU A 181 -0.76 -18.31 -18.61
CA LEU A 181 -1.23 -17.77 -19.89
C LEU A 181 -0.08 -17.55 -20.89
N HIS A 182 1.09 -17.15 -20.41
CA HIS A 182 2.18 -16.63 -21.26
C HIS A 182 3.41 -17.53 -21.34
N THR A 183 3.48 -18.62 -20.57
CA THR A 183 4.61 -19.56 -20.60
C THR A 183 4.14 -21.00 -20.83
N PRO A 184 5.00 -21.87 -21.42
CA PRO A 184 4.67 -23.27 -21.60
C PRO A 184 4.75 -24.10 -20.30
N ASP A 185 5.24 -23.51 -19.20
CA ASP A 185 5.49 -24.22 -17.94
C ASP A 185 4.19 -24.55 -17.19
N GLY A 186 3.10 -23.83 -17.46
CA GLY A 186 1.81 -23.99 -16.78
C GLY A 186 1.82 -23.55 -15.31
N THR A 187 2.91 -22.92 -14.86
CA THR A 187 3.16 -22.41 -13.51
C THR A 187 4.35 -21.43 -13.56
N ILE A 188 4.73 -20.81 -12.44
CA ILE A 188 5.98 -20.04 -12.33
C ILE A 188 7.19 -21.00 -12.43
N GLY A 189 7.59 -21.31 -13.67
CA GLY A 189 8.63 -22.28 -14.01
C GLY A 189 9.87 -21.67 -14.66
N PRO A 190 10.74 -22.51 -15.27
CA PRO A 190 12.04 -22.08 -15.80
C PRO A 190 11.97 -20.94 -16.83
N VAL A 191 10.91 -20.84 -17.65
CA VAL A 191 10.75 -19.75 -18.61
C VAL A 191 10.51 -18.42 -17.88
N ALA A 192 9.56 -18.39 -16.95
CA ALA A 192 9.31 -17.21 -16.12
C ALA A 192 10.57 -16.83 -15.32
N TYR A 193 11.19 -17.79 -14.64
CA TYR A 193 12.41 -17.56 -13.86
C TYR A 193 13.58 -17.08 -14.73
N SER A 194 13.73 -17.53 -15.97
CA SER A 194 14.81 -17.04 -16.85
C SER A 194 14.74 -15.52 -17.07
N HIS A 195 13.53 -15.00 -17.28
CA HIS A 195 13.30 -13.57 -17.44
C HIS A 195 13.46 -12.80 -16.12
N ILE A 196 13.10 -13.40 -14.98
CA ILE A 196 13.30 -12.80 -13.65
C ILE A 196 14.80 -12.76 -13.30
N PHE A 197 15.54 -13.82 -13.56
CA PHE A 197 16.98 -13.89 -13.29
C PHE A 197 17.76 -12.90 -14.17
N GLU A 198 17.40 -12.76 -15.44
CA GLU A 198 17.98 -11.72 -16.29
C GLU A 198 17.72 -10.31 -15.73
N LEU A 199 16.48 -10.03 -15.30
CA LEU A 199 16.12 -8.76 -14.67
C LEU A 199 16.99 -8.47 -13.44
N LEU A 200 17.09 -9.45 -12.52
CA LEU A 200 17.90 -9.31 -11.31
C LEU A 200 19.37 -9.01 -11.65
N LEU A 201 19.96 -9.74 -12.59
CA LEU A 201 21.36 -9.52 -12.98
C LEU A 201 21.57 -8.15 -13.65
N ARG A 202 20.63 -7.70 -14.48
CA ARG A 202 20.67 -6.35 -15.09
C ARG A 202 20.57 -5.24 -14.03
N LEU A 203 19.82 -5.48 -12.96
CA LEU A 203 19.72 -4.59 -11.81
C LEU A 203 20.87 -4.75 -10.80
N LYS A 204 21.86 -5.60 -11.10
CA LYS A 204 23.01 -5.93 -10.22
C LYS A 204 22.60 -6.60 -8.90
N ALA A 205 21.45 -7.27 -8.88
CA ALA A 205 21.04 -8.23 -7.85
C ALA A 205 21.63 -9.63 -8.12
N ASN A 206 21.66 -10.47 -7.08
CA ASN A 206 22.22 -11.82 -7.14
C ASN A 206 21.43 -12.86 -6.32
N TYR A 207 20.35 -12.47 -5.64
CA TYR A 207 19.67 -13.31 -4.65
C TYR A 207 18.15 -13.34 -4.88
N ILE A 208 17.51 -14.48 -4.58
CA ILE A 208 16.05 -14.62 -4.68
C ILE A 208 15.49 -15.56 -3.61
N TRP A 209 14.34 -15.20 -3.06
CA TRP A 209 13.38 -16.14 -2.47
C TRP A 209 12.27 -16.40 -3.50
N PRO A 210 12.12 -17.63 -3.99
CA PRO A 210 11.17 -17.95 -5.05
C PRO A 210 9.73 -17.99 -4.53
N ALA A 211 8.79 -18.01 -5.47
CA ALA A 211 7.36 -18.25 -5.24
C ALA A 211 7.14 -19.53 -4.41
N MET A 212 6.18 -19.50 -3.48
CA MET A 212 5.89 -20.59 -2.55
C MET A 212 4.42 -20.78 -2.17
N HIS A 213 3.50 -19.85 -2.49
CA HIS A 213 2.06 -19.97 -2.20
C HIS A 213 1.32 -20.88 -3.19
N VAL A 214 1.69 -20.83 -4.47
CA VAL A 214 0.95 -21.48 -5.58
C VAL A 214 1.58 -22.78 -6.09
N ASN A 215 2.88 -22.94 -5.88
CA ASN A 215 3.66 -24.13 -6.21
C ASN A 215 4.87 -24.22 -5.25
N TYR A 216 5.85 -25.08 -5.53
CA TYR A 216 7.12 -25.10 -4.81
C TYR A 216 8.31 -25.18 -5.77
N PHE A 217 9.32 -24.34 -5.56
CA PHE A 217 10.46 -24.15 -6.47
C PHE A 217 11.20 -25.45 -6.79
N ASN A 218 11.44 -26.30 -5.78
CA ASN A 218 12.17 -27.56 -5.94
C ASN A 218 11.36 -28.68 -6.60
N GLY A 219 10.05 -28.48 -6.82
CA GLY A 219 9.19 -29.44 -7.53
C GLY A 219 9.60 -29.63 -8.98
N ASN A 220 10.25 -28.62 -9.58
CA ASN A 220 10.92 -28.73 -10.86
C ASN A 220 12.43 -28.53 -10.69
N PRO A 221 13.26 -29.60 -10.76
CA PRO A 221 14.71 -29.51 -10.60
C PRO A 221 15.42 -28.55 -11.56
N GLU A 222 14.79 -28.24 -12.69
CA GLU A 222 15.32 -27.31 -13.68
C GLU A 222 15.34 -25.86 -13.16
N ASN A 223 14.48 -25.50 -12.20
CA ASN A 223 14.48 -24.17 -11.59
C ASN A 223 15.82 -23.86 -10.87
N GLY A 224 16.28 -24.79 -10.01
CA GLY A 224 17.57 -24.67 -9.31
C GLY A 224 18.76 -24.78 -10.27
N ALA A 225 18.69 -25.67 -11.26
CA ALA A 225 19.72 -25.80 -12.27
C ALA A 225 19.87 -24.51 -13.12
N LEU A 226 18.76 -23.87 -13.46
CA LEU A 226 18.75 -22.60 -14.18
C LEU A 226 19.35 -21.47 -13.34
N ALA A 227 18.99 -21.37 -12.06
CA ALA A 227 19.54 -20.38 -11.15
C ALA A 227 21.08 -20.48 -11.08
N GLU A 228 21.62 -21.70 -10.89
CA GLU A 228 23.07 -21.92 -10.88
C GLU A 228 23.71 -21.56 -12.24
N ARG A 229 23.10 -21.96 -13.36
CA ARG A 229 23.62 -21.66 -14.71
C ARG A 229 23.66 -20.17 -15.02
N MET A 230 22.73 -19.38 -14.48
CA MET A 230 22.68 -17.92 -14.64
C MET A 230 23.43 -17.17 -13.53
N GLY A 231 23.83 -17.85 -12.46
CA GLY A 231 24.58 -17.25 -11.35
C GLY A 231 23.73 -16.61 -10.25
N ILE A 232 22.46 -16.98 -10.11
CA ILE A 232 21.57 -16.52 -9.03
C ILE A 232 21.69 -17.43 -7.81
N VAL A 233 21.79 -16.82 -6.64
CA VAL A 233 21.80 -17.51 -5.35
C VAL A 233 20.36 -17.65 -4.84
N VAL A 234 19.92 -18.88 -4.58
CA VAL A 234 18.55 -19.16 -4.12
C VAL A 234 18.53 -19.30 -2.60
N GLY A 235 17.62 -18.60 -1.93
CA GLY A 235 17.25 -18.82 -0.54
C GLY A 235 15.75 -19.04 -0.38
N THR A 236 15.28 -19.08 0.85
CA THR A 236 13.86 -19.27 1.15
C THR A 236 13.40 -18.42 2.33
N SER A 237 12.08 -18.22 2.41
CA SER A 237 11.42 -17.44 3.45
C SER A 237 11.64 -18.03 4.86
N HIS A 238 11.27 -17.26 5.88
CA HIS A 238 11.44 -17.60 7.30
C HIS A 238 10.57 -18.75 7.82
N CYS A 239 9.65 -19.31 7.02
CA CYS A 239 8.93 -20.55 7.32
C CYS A 239 9.39 -21.75 6.47
N ASP A 240 10.30 -21.55 5.53
CA ASP A 240 10.73 -22.53 4.54
C ASP A 240 12.16 -22.99 4.81
N MET A 241 12.29 -23.92 5.75
CA MET A 241 13.60 -24.36 6.26
C MET A 241 14.35 -25.19 5.22
N LEU A 242 15.65 -24.92 5.08
CA LEU A 242 16.56 -25.69 4.23
C LEU A 242 16.05 -25.84 2.78
N LEU A 243 15.52 -24.75 2.20
CA LEU A 243 14.98 -24.68 0.83
C LEU A 243 13.70 -25.51 0.58
N ARG A 244 12.94 -25.85 1.63
CA ARG A 244 11.67 -26.57 1.51
C ARG A 244 10.49 -25.60 1.63
N SER A 245 9.65 -25.52 0.60
CA SER A 245 8.44 -24.67 0.58
C SER A 245 7.26 -25.42 1.19
N ASN A 246 7.16 -25.35 2.52
CA ASN A 246 6.39 -26.33 3.28
C ASN A 246 4.89 -26.36 2.95
N GLN A 247 4.32 -25.22 2.53
CA GLN A 247 2.89 -25.11 2.18
C GLN A 247 2.47 -26.13 1.11
N ASN A 248 3.24 -26.23 0.03
CA ASN A 248 2.89 -27.05 -1.13
C ASN A 248 3.76 -28.29 -1.29
N GLU A 249 4.79 -28.46 -0.44
CA GLU A 249 5.76 -29.55 -0.56
C GLU A 249 5.60 -30.66 0.49
N TRP A 250 5.24 -30.32 1.74
CA TRP A 250 5.24 -31.27 2.86
C TRP A 250 4.26 -32.44 2.65
N THR A 251 2.99 -32.13 2.35
CA THR A 251 1.94 -33.15 2.19
C THR A 251 2.21 -34.07 0.99
N PRO A 252 2.50 -33.56 -0.23
CA PRO A 252 2.84 -34.44 -1.35
C PRO A 252 4.09 -35.29 -1.10
N TRP A 253 5.09 -34.75 -0.38
CA TRP A 253 6.28 -35.51 -0.01
C TRP A 253 5.96 -36.68 0.92
N LEU A 254 5.16 -36.46 1.98
CA LEU A 254 4.72 -37.53 2.89
C LEU A 254 3.98 -38.64 2.14
N GLU A 255 3.05 -38.27 1.26
CA GLU A 255 2.30 -39.21 0.43
C GLU A 255 3.24 -40.04 -0.46
N SER A 256 4.24 -39.40 -1.07
CA SER A 256 5.23 -40.09 -1.92
C SER A 256 6.08 -41.11 -1.16
N LYS A 257 6.26 -40.91 0.15
CA LYS A 257 7.00 -41.79 1.06
C LYS A 257 6.13 -42.85 1.73
N GLY A 258 4.80 -42.71 1.65
CA GLY A 258 3.84 -43.58 2.32
C GLY A 258 3.71 -43.32 3.82
N TYR A 259 4.05 -42.12 4.29
CA TYR A 259 3.82 -41.69 5.67
C TYR A 259 2.40 -41.13 5.81
N THR A 260 1.65 -41.58 6.82
CA THR A 260 0.25 -41.14 7.06
C THR A 260 0.06 -40.35 8.34
N ASP A 261 0.97 -40.48 9.31
CA ASP A 261 0.77 -40.03 10.69
C ASP A 261 1.89 -39.06 11.15
N ALA A 262 2.62 -38.45 10.21
CA ALA A 262 3.69 -37.51 10.51
C ALA A 262 3.15 -36.07 10.57
N GLU A 263 3.58 -35.33 11.58
CA GLU A 263 3.21 -33.93 11.79
C GLU A 263 4.44 -33.03 11.64
N TYR A 264 4.27 -31.84 11.09
CA TYR A 264 5.34 -30.85 10.97
C TYR A 264 5.62 -30.15 12.31
N ASP A 265 6.02 -30.93 13.31
CA ASP A 265 6.25 -30.54 14.70
C ASP A 265 7.46 -31.32 15.27
N TYR A 266 8.57 -30.60 15.50
CA TYR A 266 9.80 -31.19 16.02
C TYR A 266 9.77 -31.51 17.51
N SER A 267 8.73 -31.08 18.24
CA SER A 267 8.56 -31.44 19.65
C SER A 267 8.19 -32.92 19.83
N ILE A 268 7.62 -33.56 18.80
CA ILE A 268 7.24 -34.98 18.80
C ILE A 268 8.47 -35.84 18.51
N GLU A 269 8.95 -36.59 19.50
CA GLU A 269 10.18 -37.40 19.38
C GLU A 269 10.00 -38.70 18.56
N GLY A 270 11.10 -39.42 18.32
CA GLY A 270 11.11 -40.71 17.65
C GLY A 270 10.94 -40.59 16.13
N CYS A 271 10.07 -41.44 15.56
CA CYS A 271 9.86 -41.54 14.11
C CYS A 271 9.50 -40.19 13.47
N ASN A 272 8.72 -39.33 14.14
CA ASN A 272 8.35 -38.03 13.60
C ASN A 272 9.56 -37.12 13.35
N ARG A 273 10.49 -37.04 14.31
CA ARG A 273 11.76 -36.30 14.12
C ARG A 273 12.62 -36.90 13.02
N GLU A 274 12.70 -38.23 12.94
CA GLU A 274 13.46 -38.90 11.88
C GLU A 274 12.91 -38.54 10.48
N ILE A 275 11.59 -38.49 10.33
CA ILE A 275 10.91 -38.09 9.09
C ILE A 275 11.19 -36.63 8.74
N LEU A 276 11.16 -35.71 9.72
CA LEU A 276 11.53 -34.30 9.49
C LEU A 276 12.99 -34.14 9.06
N LEU A 277 13.90 -34.90 9.67
CA LEU A 277 15.32 -34.90 9.30
C LEU A 277 15.54 -35.49 7.90
N GLU A 278 14.81 -36.54 7.51
CA GLU A 278 14.83 -37.09 6.14
C GLU A 278 14.35 -36.05 5.12
N TYR A 279 13.21 -35.42 5.42
CA TYR A 279 12.66 -34.36 4.58
C TYR A 279 13.66 -33.23 4.36
N TRP A 280 14.34 -32.76 5.40
CA TRP A 280 15.38 -31.73 5.26
C TRP A 280 16.63 -32.23 4.54
N ARG A 281 17.09 -33.45 4.83
CA ARG A 281 18.29 -34.04 4.21
C ARG A 281 18.18 -34.08 2.68
N GLU A 282 17.05 -34.52 2.16
CA GLU A 282 16.84 -34.65 0.71
C GLU A 282 16.89 -33.31 -0.03
N SER A 283 16.46 -32.20 0.58
CA SER A 283 16.60 -30.88 -0.02
C SER A 283 18.07 -30.45 -0.12
N ILE A 284 18.85 -30.73 0.94
CA ILE A 284 20.30 -30.45 0.94
C ILE A 284 20.98 -31.29 -0.15
N GLU A 285 20.58 -32.56 -0.31
CA GLU A 285 21.11 -33.45 -1.36
C GLU A 285 20.77 -32.95 -2.77
N GLN A 286 19.53 -32.51 -3.01
CA GLN A 286 19.08 -31.94 -4.29
C GLN A 286 19.88 -30.68 -4.66
N ASN A 287 20.16 -29.82 -3.68
CA ASN A 287 20.81 -28.52 -3.89
C ASN A 287 22.32 -28.53 -3.65
N ARG A 288 22.93 -29.70 -3.39
CA ARG A 288 24.32 -29.83 -2.95
C ARG A 288 25.37 -29.26 -3.90
N ASN A 289 25.02 -29.04 -5.16
CA ASN A 289 25.93 -28.55 -6.21
C ASN A 289 25.66 -27.10 -6.60
N TYR A 290 24.68 -26.45 -5.99
CA TYR A 290 24.26 -25.10 -6.34
C TYR A 290 24.73 -24.10 -5.29
N GLU A 291 24.85 -22.83 -5.68
CA GLU A 291 25.05 -21.73 -4.75
C GLU A 291 23.73 -21.31 -4.12
N VAL A 292 23.52 -21.69 -2.85
CA VAL A 292 22.24 -21.50 -2.14
C VAL A 292 22.45 -20.97 -0.72
N CYS A 293 21.37 -20.43 -0.16
CA CYS A 293 21.24 -20.03 1.23
C CYS A 293 20.33 -21.02 1.96
N PHE A 294 20.84 -21.62 3.04
CA PHE A 294 20.07 -22.50 3.90
C PHE A 294 19.42 -21.69 5.03
N THR A 295 18.10 -21.52 4.98
CA THR A 295 17.32 -20.94 6.09
C THR A 295 17.22 -21.96 7.22
N MET A 296 17.63 -21.56 8.41
CA MET A 296 17.75 -22.39 9.61
C MET A 296 16.67 -22.05 10.64
N GLY A 297 16.41 -22.96 11.57
CA GLY A 297 15.36 -22.84 12.59
C GLY A 297 14.11 -23.64 12.22
N MET A 298 12.96 -23.27 12.77
CA MET A 298 11.68 -23.86 12.38
C MET A 298 10.53 -22.94 12.79
N ARG A 299 9.55 -22.81 11.90
CA ARG A 299 8.21 -22.27 12.14
C ARG A 299 7.19 -23.25 11.53
N GLY A 300 5.91 -23.00 11.75
CA GLY A 300 4.85 -23.81 11.16
C GLY A 300 4.71 -23.62 9.65
N ILE A 301 3.85 -24.42 9.04
CA ILE A 301 3.51 -24.33 7.61
C ILE A 301 2.78 -23.01 7.31
N HIS A 302 3.08 -22.35 6.18
CA HIS A 302 2.41 -21.12 5.72
C HIS A 302 2.41 -19.94 6.71
N ASP A 303 3.61 -19.52 7.13
CA ASP A 303 3.81 -18.40 8.08
C ASP A 303 3.16 -18.59 9.48
N SER A 304 2.64 -19.79 9.78
CA SER A 304 2.12 -20.13 11.11
C SER A 304 3.26 -20.21 12.16
N GLY A 305 2.87 -20.07 13.42
CA GLY A 305 3.81 -19.99 14.54
C GLY A 305 4.63 -21.26 14.73
N PHE A 306 5.69 -21.20 15.53
CA PHE A 306 6.43 -22.41 15.95
C PHE A 306 5.56 -23.35 16.80
N HIS A 307 4.93 -24.34 16.13
CA HIS A 307 4.07 -25.35 16.74
C HIS A 307 4.88 -26.37 17.54
N THR A 308 4.46 -26.61 18.78
CA THR A 308 5.16 -27.49 19.73
C THR A 308 4.17 -28.26 20.61
N ARG A 309 3.33 -29.12 20.01
CA ARG A 309 2.24 -29.82 20.70
C ARG A 309 2.69 -30.51 21.97
N ALA A 310 3.81 -31.24 21.93
CA ALA A 310 4.32 -31.97 23.10
C ALA A 310 4.73 -31.05 24.27
N ILE A 311 5.02 -29.78 24.01
CA ILE A 311 5.31 -28.76 25.03
C ILE A 311 4.02 -28.03 25.44
N ASP A 312 3.19 -27.69 24.45
CA ASP A 312 1.98 -26.89 24.63
C ASP A 312 0.89 -27.64 25.41
N GLU A 313 0.76 -28.95 25.21
CA GLU A 313 -0.19 -29.83 25.90
C GLU A 313 0.35 -30.42 27.21
N ASP A 314 1.61 -30.14 27.58
CA ASP A 314 2.17 -30.62 28.85
C ASP A 314 1.65 -29.77 30.02
N ASP A 315 0.62 -30.26 30.70
CA ASP A 315 0.02 -29.64 31.89
C ASP A 315 0.97 -29.58 33.10
N SER A 316 2.10 -30.29 33.06
CA SER A 316 3.11 -30.23 34.14
C SER A 316 4.02 -29.00 34.07
N LEU A 317 4.04 -28.31 32.92
CA LEU A 317 4.88 -27.14 32.69
C LEU A 317 4.11 -25.83 32.93
N THR A 318 4.72 -24.90 33.66
CA THR A 318 4.21 -23.51 33.72
C THR A 318 4.41 -22.80 32.37
N PRO A 319 3.69 -21.69 32.10
CA PRO A 319 3.90 -20.90 30.87
C PRO A 319 5.36 -20.51 30.64
N GLU A 320 6.09 -20.13 31.70
CA GLU A 320 7.52 -19.80 31.63
C GLU A 320 8.36 -21.02 31.27
N GLN A 321 8.09 -22.18 31.88
CA GLN A 321 8.79 -23.43 31.57
C GLN A 321 8.53 -23.91 30.15
N LYS A 322 7.30 -23.74 29.64
CA LYS A 322 6.96 -24.01 28.23
C LYS A 322 7.79 -23.11 27.31
N LYS A 323 7.90 -21.82 27.65
CA LYS A 323 8.71 -20.86 26.89
C LYS A 323 10.19 -21.24 26.84
N GLU A 324 10.78 -21.57 27.98
CA GLU A 324 12.16 -22.05 28.06
C GLU A 324 12.36 -23.38 27.29
N ALA A 325 11.37 -24.28 27.35
CA ALA A 325 11.41 -25.53 26.58
C ALA A 325 11.38 -25.26 25.07
N LYS A 326 10.57 -24.30 24.59
CA LYS A 326 10.56 -23.86 23.19
C LYS A 326 11.91 -23.28 22.76
N VAL A 327 12.53 -22.45 23.59
CA VAL A 327 13.88 -21.91 23.33
C VAL A 327 14.91 -23.05 23.20
N ARG A 328 14.91 -24.01 24.12
CA ARG A 328 15.81 -25.18 24.05
C ARG A 328 15.56 -26.04 22.81
N LEU A 329 14.29 -26.28 22.47
CA LEU A 329 13.90 -27.06 21.31
C LEU A 329 14.33 -26.39 20.00
N LEU A 330 14.09 -25.09 19.84
CA LEU A 330 14.51 -24.36 18.65
C LEU A 330 16.04 -24.34 18.51
N GLY A 331 16.77 -24.20 19.62
CA GLY A 331 18.22 -24.35 19.63
C GLY A 331 18.69 -25.76 19.23
N GLN A 332 17.93 -26.81 19.59
CA GLN A 332 18.19 -28.18 19.17
C GLN A 332 17.95 -28.37 17.66
N VAL A 333 16.85 -27.85 17.13
CA VAL A 333 16.54 -27.86 15.69
C VAL A 333 17.71 -27.29 14.89
N VAL A 334 18.21 -26.10 15.25
CA VAL A 334 19.32 -25.45 14.54
C VAL A 334 20.59 -26.29 14.59
N ARG A 335 20.89 -26.95 15.72
CA ARG A 335 22.05 -27.85 15.84
C ARG A 335 21.91 -29.06 14.92
N ASP A 336 20.75 -29.70 14.89
CA ASP A 336 20.52 -30.90 14.09
C ASP A 336 20.55 -30.57 12.59
N GLN A 337 19.95 -29.45 12.18
CA GLN A 337 20.04 -28.97 10.80
C GLN A 337 21.49 -28.67 10.37
N ARG A 338 22.28 -28.05 11.25
CA ARG A 338 23.71 -27.80 10.96
C ARG A 338 24.49 -29.10 10.82
N GLN A 339 24.19 -30.10 11.65
CA GLN A 339 24.80 -31.41 11.54
C GLN A 339 24.43 -32.10 10.21
N LEU A 340 23.17 -31.99 9.76
CA LEU A 340 22.75 -32.47 8.43
C LEU A 340 23.54 -31.81 7.29
N LEU A 341 23.76 -30.50 7.35
CA LEU A 341 24.56 -29.79 6.34
C LEU A 341 25.98 -30.36 6.25
N ILE A 342 26.63 -30.60 7.39
CA ILE A 342 27.98 -31.18 7.46
C ILE A 342 27.99 -32.61 6.91
N GLU A 343 26.99 -33.42 7.25
CA GLU A 343 26.91 -34.82 6.79
C GLU A 343 26.72 -34.93 5.28
N VAL A 344 25.89 -34.08 4.69
CA VAL A 344 25.54 -34.15 3.26
C VAL A 344 26.58 -33.44 2.39
N LEU A 345 27.06 -32.26 2.82
CA LEU A 345 27.97 -31.42 2.03
C LEU A 345 29.45 -31.66 2.35
N GLY A 346 29.76 -32.31 3.46
CA GLY A 346 31.09 -32.38 4.05
C GLY A 346 31.38 -31.16 4.95
N GLU A 347 32.36 -31.29 5.85
CA GLU A 347 32.66 -30.30 6.88
C GLU A 347 33.01 -28.92 6.29
N GLU A 348 33.90 -28.86 5.29
CA GLU A 348 34.30 -27.60 4.66
C GLU A 348 33.12 -26.86 4.03
N LYS A 349 32.35 -27.53 3.17
CA LYS A 349 31.22 -26.92 2.47
C LYS A 349 30.03 -26.67 3.39
N GLY A 350 29.76 -27.56 4.33
CA GLY A 350 28.68 -27.43 5.30
C GLY A 350 28.89 -26.25 6.26
N LEU A 351 30.12 -26.03 6.71
CA LEU A 351 30.47 -24.87 7.55
C LEU A 351 30.55 -23.56 6.74
N ALA A 352 30.97 -23.61 5.46
CA ALA A 352 31.06 -22.43 4.61
C ALA A 352 29.73 -22.00 3.97
N ALA A 353 28.70 -22.86 3.99
CA ALA A 353 27.41 -22.57 3.39
C ALA A 353 26.74 -21.36 4.05
N LEU A 354 26.14 -20.48 3.23
CA LEU A 354 25.38 -19.34 3.73
C LEU A 354 24.16 -19.85 4.51
N GLN A 355 24.14 -19.54 5.81
CA GLN A 355 23.06 -19.89 6.73
C GLN A 355 22.40 -18.62 7.25
N THR A 356 21.07 -18.59 7.23
CA THR A 356 20.28 -17.46 7.75
C THR A 356 19.27 -17.91 8.80
N PHE A 357 18.94 -17.01 9.73
CA PHE A 357 17.89 -17.19 10.72
C PHE A 357 17.14 -15.87 10.83
N VAL A 358 15.82 -15.95 10.75
CA VAL A 358 14.94 -14.80 10.75
C VAL A 358 14.15 -14.81 12.06
N PRO A 359 14.53 -14.01 13.07
CA PRO A 359 13.74 -13.85 14.29
C PRO A 359 12.47 -13.03 13.98
N TYR A 360 11.51 -13.66 13.30
CA TYR A 360 10.29 -13.04 12.82
C TYR A 360 9.09 -13.35 13.74
N LYS A 361 8.23 -12.35 13.95
CA LYS A 361 7.02 -12.44 14.80
C LYS A 361 7.30 -13.07 16.17
N GLU A 362 6.77 -14.26 16.44
CA GLU A 362 6.90 -14.93 17.74
C GLU A 362 8.32 -15.44 18.02
N VAL A 363 9.10 -15.74 16.97
CA VAL A 363 10.49 -16.21 17.09
C VAL A 363 11.39 -15.12 17.64
N LEU A 364 11.10 -13.83 17.38
CA LEU A 364 11.83 -12.71 17.97
C LEU A 364 11.81 -12.76 19.50
N SER A 365 10.65 -13.09 20.07
CA SER A 365 10.49 -13.24 21.51
C SER A 365 11.34 -14.38 22.05
N LEU A 366 11.38 -15.53 21.36
CA LEU A 366 12.22 -16.67 21.73
C LEU A 366 13.71 -16.31 21.67
N TYR A 367 14.12 -15.57 20.64
CA TYR A 367 15.49 -15.10 20.51
C TYR A 367 15.90 -14.18 21.67
N ASP A 368 15.06 -13.22 22.02
CA ASP A 368 15.30 -12.25 23.11
C ASP A 368 15.37 -12.88 24.51
N GLN A 369 14.95 -14.14 24.65
CA GLN A 369 15.07 -14.92 25.89
C GLN A 369 16.36 -15.72 26.00
N GLY A 370 17.31 -15.50 25.10
CA GLY A 370 18.63 -16.13 25.14
C GLY A 370 18.71 -17.41 24.32
N LEU A 371 18.02 -17.48 23.17
CA LEU A 371 18.29 -18.52 22.18
C LEU A 371 19.73 -18.39 21.68
N GLU A 372 20.58 -19.35 22.04
CA GLU A 372 21.95 -19.40 21.55
C GLU A 372 22.00 -19.92 20.11
N LEU A 373 22.60 -19.13 19.21
CA LEU A 373 22.76 -19.44 17.79
C LEU A 373 24.26 -19.42 17.39
N PRO A 374 24.70 -20.28 16.45
CA PRO A 374 26.08 -20.25 15.93
C PRO A 374 26.51 -18.87 15.43
N GLU A 375 27.71 -18.40 15.82
CA GLU A 375 28.21 -17.04 15.52
C GLU A 375 28.26 -16.69 14.03
N ASP A 376 28.50 -17.69 13.18
CA ASP A 376 28.61 -17.60 11.73
C ASP A 376 27.26 -17.54 11.00
N LEU A 377 26.15 -17.71 11.74
CA LEU A 377 24.82 -17.64 11.18
C LEU A 377 24.36 -16.19 11.02
N THR A 378 23.85 -15.84 9.83
CA THR A 378 23.38 -14.48 9.51
C THR A 378 21.99 -14.22 10.12
N LEU A 379 21.85 -13.18 10.93
CA LEU A 379 20.55 -12.77 11.48
C LEU A 379 19.83 -11.81 10.53
N ILE A 380 18.61 -12.14 10.10
CA ILE A 380 17.82 -11.30 9.19
C ILE A 380 16.77 -10.51 9.98
N TRP A 381 16.89 -9.19 9.99
CA TRP A 381 15.95 -8.28 10.66
C TRP A 381 14.85 -7.85 9.71
N ALA A 382 13.60 -7.90 10.18
CA ALA A 382 12.44 -7.50 9.40
C ALA A 382 11.95 -6.09 9.77
N ASN A 383 11.40 -5.38 8.79
CA ASN A 383 10.47 -4.29 9.08
C ASN A 383 9.14 -4.84 9.61
N ASP A 384 8.22 -3.96 9.98
CA ASP A 384 6.87 -4.29 10.46
C ASP A 384 5.87 -4.59 9.34
N ASN A 385 6.38 -4.93 8.15
CA ASN A 385 5.61 -5.13 6.92
C ASN A 385 5.11 -3.85 6.23
N PHE A 386 5.25 -2.66 6.82
CA PHE A 386 4.76 -1.39 6.24
C PHE A 386 5.88 -0.36 6.01
N GLY A 387 7.12 -0.84 6.04
CA GLY A 387 8.29 0.00 5.79
C GLY A 387 8.87 0.64 7.04
N HIS A 388 8.56 0.17 8.25
CA HIS A 388 9.18 0.66 9.50
C HIS A 388 10.03 -0.44 10.15
N MET A 389 11.33 -0.19 10.35
CA MET A 389 12.19 -1.18 11.00
C MET A 389 11.77 -1.38 12.45
N ARG A 390 11.52 -2.65 12.84
CA ARG A 390 11.10 -3.01 14.21
C ARG A 390 12.20 -2.80 15.24
N ARG A 391 13.43 -3.18 14.87
CA ARG A 391 14.65 -2.85 15.61
C ARG A 391 15.89 -2.98 14.73
N TYR A 392 17.01 -2.47 15.23
CA TYR A 392 18.34 -2.67 14.65
C TYR A 392 19.21 -3.52 15.60
N PRO A 393 20.22 -4.24 15.08
CA PRO A 393 21.08 -5.08 15.92
C PRO A 393 21.86 -4.24 16.95
N SER A 394 21.92 -4.76 18.18
CA SER A 394 22.75 -4.30 19.29
C SER A 394 24.25 -4.42 18.98
N ALA A 395 25.09 -3.88 19.86
CA ALA A 395 26.55 -3.98 19.71
C ALA A 395 27.04 -5.44 19.64
N ALA A 396 26.44 -6.34 20.42
CA ALA A 396 26.79 -7.76 20.41
C ALA A 396 26.36 -8.43 19.09
N GLU A 397 25.13 -8.22 18.64
CA GLU A 397 24.61 -8.77 17.37
C GLU A 397 25.38 -8.23 16.15
N ARG A 398 25.84 -6.97 16.19
CA ARG A 398 26.71 -6.38 15.15
C ARG A 398 28.09 -7.03 15.06
N SER A 399 28.58 -7.62 16.15
CA SER A 399 29.93 -8.21 16.22
C SER A 399 30.01 -9.67 15.76
N ARG A 400 28.85 -10.31 15.51
CA ARG A 400 28.76 -11.70 15.05
C ARG A 400 29.43 -11.88 13.69
N SER A 401 30.14 -12.99 13.49
CA SER A 401 30.87 -13.26 12.24
C SER A 401 29.95 -13.52 11.05
N GLY A 402 28.75 -14.05 11.28
CA GLY A 402 27.71 -14.21 10.27
C GLY A 402 27.14 -12.88 9.77
N GLY A 403 27.27 -11.82 10.56
CA GLY A 403 26.71 -10.51 10.25
C GLY A 403 25.18 -10.49 10.29
N ASN A 404 24.61 -9.44 9.69
CA ASN A 404 23.18 -9.14 9.76
C ASN A 404 22.61 -8.83 8.37
N GLY A 405 21.39 -9.27 8.10
CA GLY A 405 20.62 -8.99 6.89
C GLY A 405 19.26 -8.34 7.17
N LEU A 406 18.56 -8.01 6.10
CA LEU A 406 17.34 -7.22 6.06
C LEU A 406 16.28 -7.97 5.25
N TYR A 407 15.09 -8.10 5.82
CA TYR A 407 13.86 -8.44 5.10
C TYR A 407 12.92 -7.23 5.11
N PHE A 408 12.60 -6.71 3.93
CA PHE A 408 11.80 -5.50 3.75
C PHE A 408 10.59 -5.77 2.86
N HIS A 409 9.56 -4.92 2.91
CA HIS A 409 8.30 -5.14 2.20
C HIS A 409 7.97 -4.01 1.22
N GLY A 410 7.74 -4.38 -0.04
CA GLY A 410 7.08 -3.58 -1.08
C GLY A 410 5.67 -4.09 -1.42
N SER A 411 5.30 -5.27 -0.92
CA SER A 411 3.98 -5.88 -0.94
C SER A 411 3.74 -6.57 0.40
N TYR A 412 2.48 -6.67 0.85
CA TYR A 412 2.14 -7.42 2.06
C TYR A 412 0.72 -7.96 2.06
N TRP A 413 0.60 -9.28 2.21
CA TRP A 413 -0.62 -9.96 2.62
C TRP A 413 -0.67 -10.11 4.14
N ALA A 414 -1.61 -9.41 4.78
CA ALA A 414 -1.75 -9.36 6.22
C ALA A 414 -2.35 -10.64 6.84
N ALA A 415 -2.56 -10.65 8.15
CA ALA A 415 -3.30 -11.73 8.83
C ALA A 415 -4.83 -11.58 8.64
N PRO A 416 -5.59 -12.70 8.53
CA PRO A 416 -7.03 -12.68 8.28
C PRO A 416 -7.81 -11.72 9.19
N GLY A 417 -8.76 -11.00 8.60
CA GLY A 417 -9.66 -10.11 9.34
C GLY A 417 -9.10 -8.73 9.67
N THR A 418 -7.79 -8.51 9.52
CA THR A 418 -7.16 -7.23 9.89
C THR A 418 -7.45 -6.11 8.90
N GLY A 419 -7.69 -6.44 7.62
CA GLY A 419 -7.93 -5.49 6.54
C GLY A 419 -6.71 -4.62 6.19
N MET A 420 -5.49 -5.08 6.51
CA MET A 420 -4.25 -4.31 6.38
C MET A 420 -3.41 -4.66 5.14
N SER A 421 -3.78 -5.65 4.34
CA SER A 421 -3.01 -6.01 3.15
C SER A 421 -2.92 -4.84 2.16
N TYR A 422 -1.84 -4.78 1.41
CA TYR A 422 -1.69 -3.87 0.26
C TYR A 422 -0.95 -4.63 -0.84
N LEU A 423 -1.69 -5.01 -1.88
CA LEU A 423 -1.24 -5.92 -2.94
C LEU A 423 -1.35 -5.29 -4.33
N PHE A 424 -2.11 -4.20 -4.49
CA PHE A 424 -2.32 -3.58 -5.78
C PHE A 424 -1.21 -2.59 -6.13
N ILE A 425 -0.90 -1.64 -5.24
CA ILE A 425 0.22 -0.70 -5.45
C ILE A 425 1.01 -0.48 -4.17
N ASN A 426 2.34 -0.38 -4.30
CA ASN A 426 3.15 0.18 -3.24
C ASN A 426 3.02 1.71 -3.22
N SER A 427 2.70 2.26 -2.06
CA SER A 427 2.63 3.69 -1.79
C SER A 427 3.61 4.16 -0.71
N ILE A 428 4.50 3.27 -0.22
CA ILE A 428 5.58 3.65 0.70
C ILE A 428 6.55 4.57 -0.05
N PRO A 429 6.79 5.81 0.41
CA PRO A 429 7.66 6.75 -0.28
C PRO A 429 9.11 6.24 -0.34
N LEU A 430 9.79 6.43 -1.48
CA LEU A 430 11.23 6.15 -1.58
C LEU A 430 12.06 6.92 -0.52
N ALA A 431 11.57 8.06 -0.03
CA ALA A 431 12.17 8.79 1.09
C ALA A 431 12.15 8.00 2.40
N GLN A 432 11.02 7.34 2.71
CA GLN A 432 10.92 6.43 3.85
C GLN A 432 11.83 5.22 3.64
N THR A 433 11.73 4.56 2.49
CA THR A 433 12.56 3.39 2.15
C THR A 433 14.04 3.73 2.26
N GLY A 434 14.51 4.81 1.62
CA GLY A 434 15.90 5.24 1.66
C GLY A 434 16.40 5.55 3.08
N ASN A 435 15.56 6.19 3.90
CA ASN A 435 15.91 6.46 5.30
C ASN A 435 16.05 5.17 6.12
N GLU A 436 15.16 4.19 5.95
CA GLU A 436 15.30 2.89 6.63
C GLU A 436 16.50 2.08 6.13
N LEU A 437 16.80 2.10 4.82
CA LEU A 437 17.97 1.44 4.26
C LEU A 437 19.28 2.09 4.73
N LYS A 438 19.32 3.43 4.83
CA LYS A 438 20.42 4.17 5.45
C LYS A 438 20.66 3.71 6.88
N LYS A 439 19.62 3.76 7.72
CA LYS A 439 19.71 3.35 9.14
C LYS A 439 20.13 1.90 9.28
N SER A 440 19.63 1.02 8.42
CA SER A 440 19.99 -0.40 8.39
C SER A 440 21.48 -0.60 8.10
N TRP A 441 22.01 0.05 7.05
CA TRP A 441 23.42 -0.01 6.70
C TRP A 441 24.34 0.55 7.80
N GLU A 442 24.00 1.74 8.33
CA GLU A 442 24.74 2.40 9.41
C GLU A 442 24.74 1.56 10.69
N SER A 443 23.65 0.83 10.95
CA SER A 443 23.50 -0.08 12.09
C SER A 443 24.11 -1.47 11.86
N GLY A 444 24.84 -1.71 10.78
CA GLY A 444 25.57 -2.97 10.55
C GLY A 444 24.78 -4.09 9.88
N ILE A 445 23.62 -3.80 9.30
CA ILE A 445 22.84 -4.73 8.47
C ILE A 445 23.36 -4.69 7.03
N ARG A 446 24.32 -5.56 6.69
CA ARG A 446 25.15 -5.44 5.47
C ARG A 446 25.32 -6.75 4.66
N LYS A 447 24.81 -7.88 5.16
CA LYS A 447 25.09 -9.20 4.58
C LYS A 447 24.10 -9.58 3.47
N VAL A 448 22.81 -9.65 3.81
CA VAL A 448 21.74 -10.10 2.91
C VAL A 448 20.59 -9.10 2.95
N TRP A 449 20.17 -8.52 1.83
CA TRP A 449 18.99 -7.65 1.75
C TRP A 449 17.98 -8.24 0.76
N VAL A 450 16.74 -8.44 1.22
CA VAL A 450 15.64 -9.03 0.45
C VAL A 450 14.41 -8.14 0.53
N LEU A 451 13.81 -7.82 -0.61
CA LEU A 451 12.55 -7.09 -0.71
C LEU A 451 11.42 -8.04 -1.11
N ASN A 452 10.35 -8.13 -0.33
CA ASN A 452 9.08 -8.70 -0.79
C ASN A 452 8.50 -7.81 -1.88
N VAL A 453 8.34 -8.35 -3.08
CA VAL A 453 7.89 -7.61 -4.27
C VAL A 453 6.52 -8.05 -4.77
N GLY A 454 5.77 -8.83 -3.98
CA GLY A 454 4.51 -9.40 -4.44
C GLY A 454 4.74 -10.30 -5.68
N GLY A 455 3.76 -10.26 -6.60
CA GLY A 455 3.86 -10.83 -7.95
C GLY A 455 4.75 -10.07 -8.93
N LEU A 456 5.79 -9.35 -8.46
CA LEU A 456 6.75 -8.52 -9.22
C LEU A 456 6.22 -7.18 -9.76
N LYS A 457 5.04 -7.13 -10.38
CA LYS A 457 4.43 -5.89 -10.90
C LYS A 457 3.29 -5.45 -9.98
N PRO A 458 3.07 -4.12 -9.74
CA PRO A 458 3.74 -2.95 -10.31
C PRO A 458 4.71 -2.27 -9.31
N VAL A 459 5.74 -2.97 -8.81
CA VAL A 459 6.72 -2.45 -7.84
C VAL A 459 8.12 -2.22 -8.45
N GLU A 460 8.19 -1.97 -9.75
CA GLU A 460 9.44 -1.92 -10.53
C GLU A 460 10.41 -0.84 -10.02
N GLN A 461 9.92 0.39 -9.86
CA GLN A 461 10.74 1.50 -9.35
C GLN A 461 11.22 1.26 -7.92
N ASP A 462 10.36 0.68 -7.08
CA ASP A 462 10.64 0.33 -5.68
C ASP A 462 11.75 -0.74 -5.58
N LEU A 463 11.64 -1.77 -6.41
CA LEU A 463 12.61 -2.86 -6.55
C LEU A 463 13.97 -2.34 -7.00
N GLU A 464 14.01 -1.54 -8.08
CA GLU A 464 15.28 -0.98 -8.57
C GLU A 464 15.92 -0.06 -7.53
N TYR A 465 15.14 0.80 -6.87
CA TYR A 465 15.65 1.66 -5.82
C TYR A 465 16.27 0.84 -4.68
N PHE A 466 15.60 -0.20 -4.20
CA PHE A 466 16.09 -1.06 -3.11
C PHE A 466 17.40 -1.76 -3.45
N VAL A 467 17.47 -2.42 -4.63
CA VAL A 467 18.67 -3.15 -5.05
C VAL A 467 19.83 -2.21 -5.34
N ARG A 468 19.57 -1.08 -6.01
CA ARG A 468 20.59 -0.07 -6.30
C ARG A 468 21.09 0.61 -5.03
N TYR A 469 20.21 0.84 -4.05
CA TYR A 469 20.65 1.31 -2.73
C TYR A 469 21.57 0.28 -2.06
N GLY A 470 21.26 -1.02 -2.14
CA GLY A 470 22.16 -2.08 -1.66
C GLY A 470 23.54 -2.10 -2.34
N TRP A 471 23.62 -1.71 -3.61
CA TRP A 471 24.89 -1.51 -4.33
C TRP A 471 25.65 -0.28 -3.79
N GLU A 472 24.94 0.81 -3.51
CA GLU A 472 25.49 2.13 -3.15
C GLU A 472 25.57 2.40 -1.62
N ALA A 473 25.10 1.48 -0.77
CA ALA A 473 24.85 1.74 0.65
C ALA A 473 26.10 2.27 1.40
N GLY A 474 27.25 1.67 1.14
CA GLY A 474 28.55 2.04 1.74
C GLY A 474 29.31 3.15 1.02
N LYS A 475 28.77 3.69 -0.07
CA LYS A 475 29.39 4.77 -0.85
C LYS A 475 28.95 6.12 -0.28
N ALA A 476 29.89 7.07 -0.23
CA ALA A 476 29.62 8.44 0.23
C ALA A 476 28.66 9.17 -0.72
N GLU A 477 28.81 8.92 -2.02
CA GLU A 477 27.97 9.46 -3.09
C GLU A 477 27.25 8.32 -3.80
N GLY A 478 26.04 8.58 -4.26
CA GLY A 478 25.19 7.63 -4.98
C GLY A 478 23.87 8.29 -5.34
N ILE A 479 23.25 7.86 -6.44
CA ILE A 479 22.02 8.50 -6.91
C ILE A 479 20.86 8.17 -5.97
N THR A 480 20.94 7.03 -5.27
CA THR A 480 19.94 6.57 -4.30
C THR A 480 20.01 7.29 -2.95
N LYS A 481 21.01 8.16 -2.74
CA LYS A 481 21.10 8.99 -1.53
C LYS A 481 20.05 10.11 -1.51
N ASP A 482 19.51 10.46 -2.67
CA ASP A 482 18.40 11.37 -2.83
C ASP A 482 17.30 10.72 -3.70
N PRO A 483 16.15 10.35 -3.12
CA PRO A 483 15.04 9.74 -3.85
C PRO A 483 14.51 10.57 -5.03
N GLN A 484 14.58 11.90 -4.94
CA GLN A 484 14.13 12.79 -6.00
C GLN A 484 15.09 12.71 -7.20
N VAL A 485 16.40 12.75 -6.92
CA VAL A 485 17.44 12.60 -7.96
C VAL A 485 17.37 11.22 -8.60
N PHE A 486 17.19 10.16 -7.81
CA PHE A 486 16.98 8.81 -8.33
C PHE A 486 15.78 8.77 -9.29
N THR A 487 14.62 9.30 -8.87
CA THR A 487 13.40 9.28 -9.68
C THR A 487 13.58 10.06 -10.98
N GLU A 488 14.22 11.24 -10.91
CA GLU A 488 14.52 12.04 -12.09
C GLU A 488 15.37 11.27 -13.11
N GLN A 489 16.45 10.65 -12.63
CA GLN A 489 17.34 9.89 -13.49
C GLN A 489 16.67 8.62 -14.03
N TRP A 490 15.91 7.92 -13.20
CA TRP A 490 15.19 6.72 -13.60
C TRP A 490 14.20 7.00 -14.74
N ILE A 491 13.46 8.11 -14.66
CA ILE A 491 12.57 8.55 -15.73
C ILE A 491 13.36 8.93 -16.98
N ASN A 492 14.42 9.71 -16.86
CA ASN A 492 15.21 10.18 -18.01
C ASN A 492 16.00 9.06 -18.71
N SER A 493 16.38 8.00 -17.98
CA SER A 493 17.05 6.83 -18.55
C SER A 493 16.08 5.99 -19.37
N ASN A 494 14.85 5.81 -18.90
CA ASN A 494 13.84 4.97 -19.57
C ASN A 494 13.07 5.73 -20.68
N PHE A 495 12.81 7.03 -20.50
CA PHE A 495 11.91 7.80 -21.37
C PHE A 495 12.58 9.01 -22.01
N SER A 496 12.08 9.42 -23.16
CA SER A 496 12.57 10.57 -23.92
C SER A 496 11.98 11.89 -23.38
N GLY A 497 12.52 13.02 -23.83
CA GLY A 497 11.95 14.35 -23.55
C GLY A 497 12.44 15.06 -22.28
N GLY A 498 13.18 14.37 -21.40
CA GLY A 498 13.80 15.01 -20.22
C GLY A 498 12.80 15.40 -19.13
N HIS A 499 11.72 14.62 -18.96
CA HIS A 499 10.63 14.90 -18.02
C HIS A 499 10.93 14.52 -16.56
N GLY A 500 12.12 14.00 -16.27
CA GLY A 500 12.47 13.42 -14.98
C GLY A 500 12.24 14.33 -13.78
N ALA A 501 12.64 15.61 -13.84
CA ALA A 501 12.47 16.53 -12.71
C ALA A 501 10.98 16.75 -12.37
N VAL A 502 10.13 16.89 -13.39
CA VAL A 502 8.68 17.04 -13.21
C VAL A 502 8.08 15.75 -12.69
N ALA A 503 8.45 14.60 -13.26
CA ALA A 503 7.96 13.31 -12.79
C ALA A 503 8.38 13.00 -11.34
N ALA A 504 9.58 13.40 -10.93
CA ALA A 504 10.05 13.26 -9.55
C ALA A 504 9.21 14.10 -8.57
N GLU A 505 8.87 15.33 -8.92
CA GLU A 505 7.93 16.17 -8.14
C GLU A 505 6.56 15.49 -8.02
N LEU A 506 6.02 14.98 -9.15
CA LEU A 506 4.74 14.28 -9.16
C LEU A 506 4.77 13.01 -8.31
N TYR A 507 5.86 12.25 -8.35
CA TYR A 507 6.05 11.05 -7.54
C TYR A 507 6.06 11.36 -6.05
N THR A 508 6.84 12.36 -5.62
CA THR A 508 6.92 12.73 -4.20
C THR A 508 5.54 13.14 -3.67
N ALA A 509 4.82 13.99 -4.40
CA ALA A 509 3.47 14.41 -4.03
C ALA A 509 2.46 13.24 -4.04
N PHE A 510 2.55 12.37 -5.05
CA PHE A 510 1.77 11.13 -5.12
C PHE A 510 2.01 10.27 -3.89
N ALA A 511 3.26 9.92 -3.61
CA ALA A 511 3.64 9.02 -2.53
C ALA A 511 3.21 9.58 -1.17
N GLN A 512 3.43 10.88 -0.90
CA GLN A 512 2.98 11.50 0.35
C GLN A 512 1.46 11.52 0.49
N ALA A 513 0.73 11.81 -0.59
CA ALA A 513 -0.72 11.76 -0.57
C ALA A 513 -1.20 10.32 -0.32
N THR A 514 -0.76 9.35 -1.11
CA THR A 514 -1.27 7.98 -1.03
C THR A 514 -0.77 7.20 0.18
N ASN A 515 0.38 7.53 0.76
CA ASN A 515 0.85 6.81 1.95
C ASN A 515 0.02 7.17 3.19
N VAL A 516 -0.61 8.34 3.27
CA VAL A 516 -1.56 8.68 4.38
C VAL A 516 -2.63 7.61 4.54
N ARG A 517 -3.10 7.06 3.41
CA ARG A 517 -4.06 5.96 3.36
C ARG A 517 -3.87 5.23 2.04
N LYS A 518 -3.35 4.01 2.11
CA LYS A 518 -3.21 3.14 0.93
C LYS A 518 -4.59 2.96 0.28
N ILE A 519 -4.63 2.79 -1.04
CA ILE A 519 -5.91 2.80 -1.77
C ILE A 519 -6.79 1.59 -1.41
N GLU A 520 -6.17 0.47 -1.04
CA GLU A 520 -6.81 -0.74 -0.51
C GLU A 520 -7.38 -0.53 0.90
N HIS A 521 -6.82 0.42 1.65
CA HIS A 521 -7.23 0.74 3.03
C HIS A 521 -8.30 1.83 3.08
N MET A 522 -8.76 2.32 1.93
CA MET A 522 -9.84 3.30 1.86
C MET A 522 -11.12 2.75 2.47
N LYS A 523 -11.72 3.55 3.35
CA LYS A 523 -13.00 3.27 4.02
C LYS A 523 -13.85 4.54 3.99
N PRO A 524 -15.18 4.43 4.17
CA PRO A 524 -16.05 5.60 4.26
C PRO A 524 -15.64 6.54 5.40
N GLY A 525 -15.71 7.85 5.16
CA GLY A 525 -15.53 8.88 6.18
C GLY A 525 -14.11 9.06 6.72
N VAL A 526 -13.10 8.50 6.05
CA VAL A 526 -11.69 8.58 6.51
C VAL A 526 -11.16 10.01 6.48
N PHE A 527 -11.47 10.76 5.42
CA PHE A 527 -11.08 12.15 5.29
C PHE A 527 -12.32 13.03 5.45
N SER A 528 -12.26 14.00 6.36
CA SER A 528 -13.43 14.82 6.64
C SER A 528 -13.73 15.79 5.49
N GLN A 529 -15.01 16.05 5.23
CA GLN A 529 -15.43 17.10 4.31
C GLN A 529 -15.89 18.38 5.03
N THR A 530 -15.84 18.38 6.37
CA THR A 530 -16.35 19.48 7.21
C THR A 530 -15.48 19.83 8.41
N ALA A 531 -14.47 19.03 8.77
CA ALA A 531 -13.57 19.32 9.89
C ALA A 531 -12.36 20.12 9.39
N HIS A 532 -12.15 21.31 9.97
CA HIS A 532 -11.09 22.25 9.55
C HIS A 532 -11.13 22.61 8.06
N GLY A 533 -12.31 22.54 7.46
CA GLY A 533 -12.54 22.64 6.03
C GLY A 533 -12.85 21.28 5.39
N ASP A 534 -12.36 21.08 4.16
CA ASP A 534 -12.68 19.95 3.28
C ASP A 534 -11.35 19.24 3.00
N GLU A 535 -10.96 18.44 3.99
CA GLU A 535 -9.72 17.69 3.98
C GLU A 535 -9.66 16.74 2.77
N ALA A 536 -10.77 16.06 2.49
CA ALA A 536 -10.92 15.16 1.37
C ALA A 536 -10.85 15.91 0.02
N GLY A 537 -11.50 17.08 -0.07
CA GLY A 537 -11.48 17.91 -1.28
C GLY A 537 -10.08 18.44 -1.60
N ARG A 538 -9.35 18.94 -0.59
CA ARG A 538 -7.95 19.39 -0.75
C ARG A 538 -7.06 18.26 -1.28
N ARG A 539 -7.25 17.04 -0.77
CA ARG A 539 -6.58 15.83 -1.27
C ARG A 539 -6.91 15.54 -2.74
N LEU A 540 -8.17 15.64 -3.15
CA LEU A 540 -8.56 15.40 -4.53
C LEU A 540 -7.99 16.43 -5.50
N MET A 541 -7.97 17.71 -5.14
CA MET A 541 -7.37 18.75 -5.99
C MET A 541 -5.88 18.51 -6.26
N LEU A 542 -5.13 18.00 -5.26
CA LEU A 542 -3.77 17.54 -5.48
C LEU A 542 -3.73 16.42 -6.51
N LEU A 543 -4.54 15.36 -6.33
CA LEU A 543 -4.59 14.22 -7.25
C LEU A 543 -5.04 14.61 -8.67
N GLU A 544 -5.94 15.58 -8.81
CA GLU A 544 -6.35 16.18 -10.09
C GLU A 544 -5.17 16.86 -10.80
N ASP A 545 -4.35 17.63 -10.08
CA ASP A 545 -3.14 18.24 -10.66
C ASP A 545 -2.13 17.17 -11.10
N LEU A 546 -1.89 16.16 -10.25
CA LEU A 546 -0.99 15.05 -10.58
C LEU A 546 -1.45 14.28 -11.80
N TYR A 547 -2.75 13.95 -11.86
CA TYR A 547 -3.37 13.27 -13.00
C TYR A 547 -3.23 14.10 -14.28
N ARG A 548 -3.52 15.41 -14.22
CA ARG A 548 -3.44 16.30 -15.39
C ARG A 548 -1.99 16.43 -15.90
N ARG A 549 -1.03 16.67 -15.01
CA ARG A 549 0.40 16.84 -15.38
C ARG A 549 1.03 15.52 -15.85
N GLY A 550 0.70 14.41 -15.20
CA GLY A 550 1.14 13.08 -15.61
C GLY A 550 0.66 12.70 -17.01
N ASN A 551 -0.62 12.95 -17.31
CA ASN A 551 -1.16 12.76 -18.67
C ASN A 551 -0.50 13.68 -19.70
N ALA A 552 -0.16 14.92 -19.33
CA ALA A 552 0.58 15.82 -20.23
C ALA A 552 1.96 15.25 -20.61
N ILE A 553 2.66 14.59 -19.67
CA ILE A 553 3.91 13.87 -19.97
C ILE A 553 3.62 12.71 -20.94
N LEU A 554 2.66 11.83 -20.63
CA LEU A 554 2.29 10.69 -21.47
C LEU A 554 2.06 11.10 -22.94
N TYR A 555 1.28 12.15 -23.18
CA TYR A 555 0.98 12.60 -24.55
C TYR A 555 2.14 13.32 -25.25
N SER A 556 3.15 13.77 -24.51
CA SER A 556 4.39 14.32 -25.07
C SER A 556 5.43 13.26 -25.45
N LEU A 557 5.30 12.04 -24.93
CA LEU A 557 6.20 10.93 -25.25
C LEU A 557 5.94 10.35 -26.66
N PRO A 558 6.98 9.79 -27.31
CA PRO A 558 6.84 8.93 -28.48
C PRO A 558 5.84 7.80 -28.21
N GLU A 559 5.09 7.38 -29.23
CA GLU A 559 3.99 6.41 -29.10
C GLU A 559 4.47 5.08 -28.49
N GLU A 560 5.65 4.62 -28.92
CA GLU A 560 6.32 3.42 -28.45
C GLU A 560 6.74 3.44 -26.98
N GLU A 561 6.87 4.63 -26.37
CA GLU A 561 7.23 4.78 -24.95
C GLU A 561 6.01 4.88 -24.02
N ARG A 562 4.82 5.17 -24.57
CA ARG A 562 3.62 5.47 -23.76
C ARG A 562 3.14 4.29 -22.94
N ALA A 563 3.17 3.08 -23.50
CA ALA A 563 2.76 1.87 -22.78
C ALA A 563 3.68 1.59 -21.58
N ALA A 564 5.00 1.73 -21.77
CA ALA A 564 6.00 1.59 -20.73
C ALA A 564 5.85 2.68 -19.65
N PHE A 565 5.73 3.96 -20.03
CA PHE A 565 5.54 5.06 -19.07
C PHE A 565 4.25 4.89 -18.26
N PHE A 566 3.18 4.42 -18.90
CA PHE A 566 1.92 4.19 -18.22
C PHE A 566 2.05 3.12 -17.14
N GLN A 567 2.55 1.92 -17.48
CA GLN A 567 2.62 0.82 -16.51
C GLN A 567 3.66 1.06 -15.41
N LEU A 568 4.79 1.68 -15.74
CA LEU A 568 5.91 1.86 -14.81
C LEU A 568 5.73 3.06 -13.87
N PHE A 569 4.89 4.03 -14.23
CA PHE A 569 4.77 5.28 -13.46
C PHE A 569 3.31 5.77 -13.34
N LEU A 570 2.66 6.07 -14.47
CA LEU A 570 1.42 6.86 -14.46
C LEU A 570 0.19 6.10 -13.96
N MET A 571 0.15 4.76 -14.11
CA MET A 571 -0.97 3.92 -13.66
C MET A 571 -1.25 4.11 -12.16
N LYS A 572 -0.21 4.20 -11.32
CA LYS A 572 -0.36 4.39 -9.87
C LYS A 572 -1.11 5.69 -9.53
N ILE A 573 -0.81 6.77 -10.27
CA ILE A 573 -1.51 8.07 -10.14
C ILE A 573 -2.96 7.93 -10.58
N HIS A 574 -3.23 7.24 -11.70
CA HIS A 574 -4.60 7.04 -12.19
C HIS A 574 -5.44 6.18 -11.23
N ALA A 575 -4.88 5.09 -10.72
CA ALA A 575 -5.51 4.24 -9.70
C ALA A 575 -5.91 5.06 -8.46
N SER A 576 -4.99 5.90 -7.98
CA SER A 576 -5.24 6.76 -6.82
C SER A 576 -6.26 7.85 -7.11
N TYR A 577 -6.20 8.47 -8.29
CA TYR A 577 -7.17 9.46 -8.74
C TYR A 577 -8.59 8.89 -8.75
N TYR A 578 -8.82 7.75 -9.40
CA TYR A 578 -10.16 7.16 -9.50
C TYR A 578 -10.68 6.69 -8.13
N THR A 579 -9.88 5.94 -7.37
CA THR A 579 -10.31 5.40 -6.07
C THR A 579 -10.62 6.51 -5.05
N ASN A 580 -9.81 7.56 -4.96
CA ASN A 580 -10.08 8.63 -3.99
C ASN A 580 -11.32 9.44 -4.37
N HIS A 581 -11.58 9.69 -5.68
CA HIS A 581 -12.82 10.31 -6.11
C HIS A 581 -14.04 9.42 -5.88
N GLU A 582 -13.91 8.11 -6.12
CA GLU A 582 -14.96 7.12 -5.87
C GLU A 582 -15.45 7.23 -4.42
N PHE A 583 -14.53 7.26 -3.46
CA PHE A 583 -14.83 7.39 -2.03
C PHE A 583 -15.32 8.79 -1.63
N TYR A 584 -14.72 9.87 -2.16
CA TYR A 584 -15.18 11.23 -1.88
C TYR A 584 -16.63 11.44 -2.28
N TYR A 585 -17.02 11.00 -3.48
CA TYR A 585 -18.39 11.11 -3.96
C TYR A 585 -19.33 10.19 -3.17
N ALA A 586 -18.88 8.98 -2.79
CA ALA A 586 -19.66 8.11 -1.92
C ALA A 586 -19.96 8.77 -0.56
N ASP A 587 -18.94 9.30 0.11
CA ASP A 587 -19.09 10.02 1.39
C ASP A 587 -19.95 11.29 1.21
N ARG A 588 -19.80 11.99 0.08
CA ARG A 588 -20.62 13.16 -0.24
C ARG A 588 -22.08 12.81 -0.44
N SER A 589 -22.39 11.64 -0.99
CA SER A 589 -23.77 11.16 -1.13
C SER A 589 -24.43 10.95 0.23
N VAL A 590 -23.68 10.39 1.20
CA VAL A 590 -24.14 10.21 2.59
C VAL A 590 -24.37 11.56 3.26
N LEU A 591 -23.38 12.46 3.21
CA LEU A 591 -23.49 13.79 3.79
C LEU A 591 -24.65 14.59 3.19
N SER A 592 -24.84 14.50 1.87
CA SER A 592 -25.96 15.15 1.16
C SER A 592 -27.31 14.60 1.63
N TYR A 593 -27.42 13.29 1.77
CA TYR A 593 -28.62 12.63 2.28
C TYR A 593 -28.94 13.11 3.70
N GLU A 594 -27.95 13.14 4.60
CA GLU A 594 -28.12 13.58 5.99
C GLU A 594 -28.53 15.06 6.09
N ARG A 595 -28.06 15.91 5.17
CA ARG A 595 -28.46 17.32 5.07
C ARG A 595 -29.83 17.54 4.45
N GLY A 596 -30.46 16.49 3.90
CA GLY A 596 -31.73 16.60 3.19
C GLY A 596 -31.58 17.00 1.70
N ASN A 597 -30.36 17.07 1.17
CA ASN A 597 -30.07 17.46 -0.22
C ASN A 597 -30.23 16.24 -1.15
N MET A 598 -31.46 15.75 -1.29
CA MET A 598 -31.74 14.43 -1.90
C MET A 598 -31.29 14.32 -3.37
N GLN A 599 -31.45 15.37 -4.18
CA GLN A 599 -30.94 15.38 -5.56
C GLN A 599 -29.40 15.32 -5.62
N ALA A 600 -28.71 15.94 -4.64
CA ALA A 600 -27.25 15.84 -4.54
C ALA A 600 -26.82 14.43 -4.12
N ALA A 601 -27.55 13.78 -3.21
CA ALA A 601 -27.28 12.40 -2.80
C ALA A 601 -27.32 11.42 -3.99
N ASP A 602 -28.33 11.54 -4.86
CA ASP A 602 -28.41 10.77 -6.11
C ASP A 602 -27.24 11.12 -7.05
N ARG A 603 -26.98 12.41 -7.28
CA ARG A 603 -25.90 12.84 -8.18
C ARG A 603 -24.53 12.30 -7.76
N TYR A 604 -24.21 12.36 -6.47
CA TYR A 604 -22.93 11.86 -5.97
C TYR A 604 -22.85 10.33 -5.97
N THR A 605 -23.98 9.63 -5.86
CA THR A 605 -24.06 8.19 -6.08
C THR A 605 -23.66 7.83 -7.52
N GLU A 606 -24.18 8.56 -8.52
CA GLU A 606 -23.82 8.39 -9.93
C GLU A 606 -22.33 8.67 -10.19
N LEU A 607 -21.80 9.78 -9.64
CA LEU A 607 -20.42 10.18 -9.82
C LEU A 607 -19.43 9.16 -9.22
N SER A 608 -19.77 8.58 -8.06
CA SER A 608 -19.01 7.48 -7.46
C SER A 608 -19.00 6.26 -8.39
N ALA A 609 -20.15 5.85 -8.92
CA ALA A 609 -20.24 4.73 -9.86
C ALA A 609 -19.47 4.99 -11.17
N GLU A 610 -19.49 6.22 -11.69
CA GLU A 610 -18.75 6.59 -12.90
C GLU A 610 -17.23 6.52 -12.69
N MET A 611 -16.73 6.89 -11.50
CA MET A 611 -15.32 6.73 -11.16
C MET A 611 -14.90 5.27 -11.05
N LEU A 612 -15.76 4.43 -10.45
CA LEU A 612 -15.55 2.99 -10.45
C LEU A 612 -15.44 2.46 -11.87
N ASP A 613 -16.36 2.81 -12.78
CA ASP A 613 -16.32 2.33 -14.16
C ASP A 613 -15.03 2.75 -14.89
N ASN A 614 -14.54 3.96 -14.68
CA ASN A 614 -13.29 4.42 -15.27
C ASN A 614 -12.05 3.72 -14.69
N LYS A 615 -12.05 3.42 -13.38
CA LYS A 615 -11.04 2.54 -12.76
C LYS A 615 -11.02 1.17 -13.44
N ARG A 616 -12.19 0.58 -13.67
CA ARG A 616 -12.34 -0.74 -14.30
C ARG A 616 -11.89 -0.76 -15.76
N ARG A 617 -12.18 0.31 -16.52
CA ARG A 617 -11.67 0.49 -17.90
C ARG A 617 -10.15 0.57 -17.93
N MET A 618 -9.54 1.26 -16.98
CA MET A 618 -8.08 1.33 -16.84
C MET A 618 -7.48 -0.05 -16.55
N LEU A 619 -8.05 -0.79 -15.59
CA LEU A 619 -7.57 -2.12 -15.22
C LEU A 619 -7.74 -3.11 -16.38
N HIS A 620 -8.90 -3.09 -17.05
CA HIS A 620 -9.12 -3.90 -18.26
C HIS A 620 -8.11 -3.56 -19.37
N PHE A 621 -7.79 -2.29 -19.59
CA PHE A 621 -6.76 -1.90 -20.55
C PHE A 621 -5.40 -2.47 -20.16
N TYR A 622 -4.98 -2.31 -18.91
CA TYR A 622 -3.70 -2.84 -18.42
C TYR A 622 -3.61 -4.36 -18.62
N ASP A 623 -4.64 -5.08 -18.20
CA ASP A 623 -4.68 -6.54 -18.20
C ASP A 623 -4.83 -7.10 -19.64
N ARG A 624 -5.81 -6.64 -20.41
CA ARG A 624 -6.21 -7.30 -21.68
C ARG A 624 -5.63 -6.69 -22.95
N LYS A 625 -5.13 -5.45 -22.91
CA LYS A 625 -4.82 -4.69 -24.15
C LYS A 625 -3.42 -4.11 -24.18
N LEU A 626 -2.91 -3.65 -23.04
CA LEU A 626 -1.59 -3.03 -22.95
C LEU A 626 -0.53 -3.98 -23.53
N SER A 627 0.34 -3.42 -24.37
CA SER A 627 1.41 -4.18 -25.04
C SER A 627 0.92 -5.42 -25.79
N GLY A 628 -0.28 -5.37 -26.36
CA GLY A 628 -0.87 -6.47 -27.13
C GLY A 628 -1.36 -7.63 -26.26
N GLY A 629 -1.70 -7.38 -24.99
CA GLY A 629 -2.21 -8.40 -24.05
C GLY A 629 -1.11 -9.16 -23.28
N LYS A 630 0.14 -8.69 -23.36
CA LYS A 630 1.29 -9.31 -22.66
C LYS A 630 1.09 -9.45 -21.15
N TRP A 631 0.27 -8.58 -20.54
CA TRP A 631 0.07 -8.51 -19.09
C TRP A 631 -1.24 -9.13 -18.62
N GLU A 632 -1.90 -9.93 -19.47
CA GLU A 632 -3.12 -10.63 -19.09
C GLU A 632 -2.84 -11.59 -17.93
N GLY A 633 -3.60 -11.43 -16.83
CA GLY A 633 -3.45 -12.15 -15.57
C GLY A 633 -2.56 -11.46 -14.53
N MET A 634 -1.85 -10.39 -14.88
CA MET A 634 -0.75 -9.84 -14.06
C MET A 634 -1.16 -8.68 -13.13
N LEU A 635 -2.32 -8.05 -13.35
CA LEU A 635 -2.80 -6.95 -12.52
C LEU A 635 -4.34 -6.94 -12.51
N THR A 636 -4.91 -7.73 -11.62
CA THR A 636 -6.35 -8.01 -11.53
C THR A 636 -6.90 -7.74 -10.12
N PRO A 637 -6.67 -6.54 -9.57
CA PRO A 637 -6.86 -6.28 -8.14
C PRO A 637 -8.36 -6.21 -7.75
N GLU A 638 -9.28 -6.38 -8.71
CA GLU A 638 -10.73 -6.54 -8.51
C GLU A 638 -11.20 -8.00 -8.52
N SER A 639 -10.37 -8.93 -9.00
CA SER A 639 -10.67 -10.37 -9.14
C SER A 639 -9.83 -11.25 -8.22
N PHE A 640 -8.71 -10.73 -7.72
CA PHE A 640 -7.77 -11.42 -6.85
C PHE A 640 -8.39 -11.87 -5.51
N PRO A 641 -8.08 -13.09 -5.00
CA PRO A 641 -8.29 -13.40 -3.60
C PRO A 641 -6.99 -13.19 -2.80
N PRO A 642 -6.96 -12.50 -1.66
CA PRO A 642 -7.57 -11.24 -1.21
C PRO A 642 -6.65 -10.39 -0.26
N PRO A 643 -7.07 -9.17 0.17
CA PRO A 643 -8.29 -8.47 -0.18
C PRO A 643 -8.19 -7.83 -1.57
N PRO A 644 -9.24 -7.93 -2.38
CA PRO A 644 -9.36 -7.10 -3.57
C PRO A 644 -9.35 -5.62 -3.17
N THR A 645 -9.08 -4.74 -4.13
CA THR A 645 -9.24 -3.30 -3.90
C THR A 645 -10.63 -3.01 -3.35
N ALA A 646 -10.75 -1.99 -2.50
CA ALA A 646 -12.04 -1.63 -1.97
C ALA A 646 -13.01 -1.26 -3.11
N LEU A 647 -14.04 -2.10 -3.28
CA LEU A 647 -15.12 -1.92 -4.25
C LEU A 647 -16.40 -1.51 -3.53
N TYR A 648 -17.26 -0.76 -4.23
CA TYR A 648 -18.61 -0.42 -3.78
C TYR A 648 -18.61 0.31 -2.42
N PRO A 649 -17.95 1.49 -2.32
CA PRO A 649 -18.01 2.31 -1.11
C PRO A 649 -19.45 2.65 -0.75
N VAL A 650 -19.67 3.10 0.49
CA VAL A 650 -21.00 3.42 1.01
C VAL A 650 -21.59 4.60 0.23
N ARG A 651 -22.55 4.33 -0.66
CA ARG A 651 -23.30 5.35 -1.40
C ARG A 651 -24.74 5.33 -0.91
N LYS A 652 -25.32 6.52 -0.70
CA LYS A 652 -26.67 6.67 -0.13
C LYS A 652 -27.60 7.45 -1.08
N PRO A 653 -28.17 6.78 -2.08
CA PRO A 653 -29.16 7.38 -2.98
C PRO A 653 -30.41 7.84 -2.23
N ALA A 654 -31.14 8.80 -2.78
CA ALA A 654 -32.42 9.27 -2.25
C ALA A 654 -33.52 8.22 -2.47
N LEU A 655 -34.34 7.95 -1.45
CA LEU A 655 -35.58 7.18 -1.61
C LEU A 655 -36.71 8.07 -2.10
N GLN A 656 -36.72 9.33 -1.65
CA GLN A 656 -37.75 10.31 -1.96
C GLN A 656 -37.12 11.67 -2.26
N ILE A 657 -37.62 12.33 -3.31
CA ILE A 657 -37.29 13.71 -3.67
C ILE A 657 -38.61 14.44 -3.80
N SER A 658 -38.87 15.40 -2.92
CA SER A 658 -40.08 16.22 -2.91
C SER A 658 -39.81 17.54 -2.19
N GLY A 659 -40.72 18.51 -2.33
CA GLY A 659 -40.60 19.81 -1.65
C GLY A 659 -39.79 20.84 -2.43
N SER A 660 -39.43 21.94 -1.77
CA SER A 660 -38.77 23.11 -2.40
C SER A 660 -37.84 23.88 -1.46
N GLY A 661 -37.28 23.25 -0.42
CA GLY A 661 -36.42 23.93 0.55
C GLY A 661 -35.06 24.33 -0.03
N LEU A 662 -34.54 25.49 0.39
CA LEU A 662 -33.16 25.90 0.20
C LEU A 662 -32.44 25.82 1.55
N ARG A 663 -31.28 25.15 1.58
CA ARG A 663 -30.38 25.07 2.72
C ARG A 663 -29.10 25.86 2.46
N ALA A 664 -28.50 26.43 3.51
CA ALA A 664 -27.15 26.99 3.47
C ALA A 664 -26.34 26.45 4.66
N ASP A 665 -25.27 25.72 4.38
CA ASP A 665 -24.29 25.24 5.36
C ASP A 665 -23.04 26.11 5.31
N LEU A 666 -22.51 26.49 6.46
CA LEU A 666 -21.31 27.32 6.56
C LEU A 666 -20.08 26.47 6.88
N TRP A 667 -18.91 27.05 6.63
CA TRP A 667 -17.61 26.50 7.03
C TRP A 667 -17.64 25.91 8.45
N ASN A 668 -17.22 24.65 8.59
CA ASN A 668 -17.19 23.91 9.87
C ASN A 668 -18.52 23.91 10.66
N GLY A 669 -19.67 24.12 10.00
CA GLY A 669 -20.97 24.22 10.68
C GLY A 669 -21.12 25.48 11.54
N GLU A 670 -20.30 26.52 11.30
CA GLU A 670 -20.40 27.79 12.00
C GLU A 670 -21.77 28.46 11.80
N GLU A 671 -22.23 29.28 12.75
CA GLU A 671 -23.41 30.16 12.56
C GLU A 671 -23.04 31.52 11.96
N THR A 672 -21.75 31.85 11.94
CA THR A 672 -21.20 33.13 11.50
C THR A 672 -19.81 32.88 10.97
N LEU A 673 -19.54 33.29 9.73
CA LEU A 673 -18.23 33.11 9.11
C LEU A 673 -17.24 34.10 9.74
N ARG A 674 -16.32 33.59 10.54
CA ARG A 674 -15.28 34.41 11.20
C ARG A 674 -13.97 34.31 10.46
N PHE A 675 -13.32 35.44 10.22
CA PHE A 675 -12.02 35.51 9.55
C PHE A 675 -11.01 36.18 10.47
N SER A 676 -10.00 35.43 10.92
CA SER A 676 -8.82 36.00 11.58
C SER A 676 -7.94 36.73 10.56
N VAL A 677 -7.26 37.80 11.00
CA VAL A 677 -6.28 38.53 10.18
C VAL A 677 -5.13 37.63 9.71
N TYR A 678 -4.75 36.65 10.54
CA TYR A 678 -3.68 35.70 10.28
C TYR A 678 -4.20 34.32 9.83
N GLY A 679 -5.52 34.12 9.85
CA GLY A 679 -6.17 32.86 9.47
C GLY A 679 -6.38 32.71 7.98
N ARG A 680 -7.29 31.81 7.63
CA ARG A 680 -7.70 31.60 6.24
C ARG A 680 -8.43 32.84 5.71
N ARG A 681 -8.10 33.25 4.48
CA ARG A 681 -8.79 34.36 3.79
C ARG A 681 -10.07 33.95 3.09
N GLU A 682 -10.27 32.65 2.90
CA GLU A 682 -11.39 32.11 2.17
C GLU A 682 -12.06 30.99 2.97
N LYS A 683 -13.37 31.09 3.08
CA LYS A 683 -14.29 30.08 3.61
C LYS A 683 -15.44 29.90 2.61
N TRP A 684 -16.42 29.03 2.90
CA TRP A 684 -17.55 28.83 1.99
C TRP A 684 -18.92 28.92 2.66
N ILE A 685 -19.91 29.14 1.80
CA ILE A 685 -21.32 28.85 2.00
C ILE A 685 -21.67 27.73 1.00
N GLU A 686 -22.15 26.59 1.48
CA GLU A 686 -22.68 25.52 0.65
C GLU A 686 -24.20 25.62 0.58
N LEU A 687 -24.72 25.92 -0.62
CA LEU A 687 -26.13 25.92 -0.90
C LEU A 687 -26.59 24.51 -1.27
N GLY A 688 -27.69 24.05 -0.66
CA GLY A 688 -28.27 22.74 -0.92
C GLY A 688 -29.74 22.83 -1.34
N ASN A 689 -30.12 22.10 -2.38
CA ASN A 689 -31.52 21.94 -2.79
C ASN A 689 -32.15 20.77 -2.03
N GLN A 690 -33.06 21.08 -1.10
CA GLN A 690 -33.82 20.10 -0.32
C GLN A 690 -35.15 19.73 -0.99
N GLY A 691 -35.36 20.12 -2.25
CA GLY A 691 -36.58 19.93 -3.00
C GLY A 691 -36.37 19.30 -4.38
N ALA A 692 -37.48 19.21 -5.12
CA ALA A 692 -37.49 18.80 -6.52
C ALA A 692 -37.13 19.99 -7.45
N GLY A 693 -36.61 19.67 -8.63
CA GLY A 693 -36.33 20.63 -9.69
C GLY A 693 -35.13 21.52 -9.37
N SER A 694 -35.16 22.78 -9.77
CA SER A 694 -34.06 23.72 -9.54
C SER A 694 -34.49 24.97 -8.77
N ILE A 695 -33.53 25.62 -8.11
CA ILE A 695 -33.71 26.86 -7.33
C ILE A 695 -32.94 28.00 -8.00
N PRO A 696 -33.59 28.94 -8.70
CA PRO A 696 -32.95 30.22 -9.01
C PRO A 696 -32.68 30.99 -7.72
N TYR A 697 -31.44 31.44 -7.51
CA TYR A 697 -31.03 32.20 -6.34
C TYR A 697 -30.17 33.42 -6.66
N THR A 698 -30.15 34.38 -5.74
CA THR A 698 -29.17 35.48 -5.67
C THR A 698 -28.56 35.56 -4.28
N LEU A 699 -27.28 35.91 -4.20
CA LEU A 699 -26.56 36.33 -3.01
C LEU A 699 -26.22 37.82 -3.13
N GLU A 700 -26.66 38.60 -2.15
CA GLU A 700 -26.41 40.04 -2.06
C GLU A 700 -25.57 40.33 -0.82
N ILE A 701 -24.46 41.05 -0.98
CA ILE A 701 -23.71 41.59 0.16
C ILE A 701 -24.40 42.88 0.59
N GLN A 702 -25.19 42.82 1.66
CA GLN A 702 -25.91 43.99 2.18
C GLN A 702 -25.03 44.86 3.07
N GLU A 703 -24.06 44.26 3.76
CA GLU A 703 -23.07 44.95 4.57
C GLU A 703 -21.68 44.35 4.29
N GLY A 704 -20.67 45.19 4.06
CA GLY A 704 -19.28 44.77 3.84
C GLY A 704 -18.85 44.60 2.38
N GLU A 705 -19.56 45.19 1.42
CA GLU A 705 -19.21 45.17 -0.02
C GLU A 705 -17.77 45.62 -0.30
N GLU A 706 -17.21 46.49 0.54
CA GLU A 706 -15.86 47.00 0.35
C GLU A 706 -14.74 45.99 0.67
N TRP A 707 -15.05 44.89 1.37
CA TRP A 707 -14.05 43.89 1.79
C TRP A 707 -14.46 42.42 1.65
N ILE A 708 -15.73 42.11 1.41
CA ILE A 708 -16.21 40.76 1.13
C ILE A 708 -16.30 40.56 -0.38
N THR A 709 -15.83 39.42 -0.88
CA THR A 709 -16.14 38.94 -2.23
C THR A 709 -16.71 37.55 -2.24
N LEU A 710 -17.60 37.32 -3.20
CA LEU A 710 -18.21 36.01 -3.47
C LEU A 710 -17.70 35.48 -4.81
N SER A 711 -17.45 34.17 -4.89
CA SER A 711 -17.09 33.53 -6.16
C SER A 711 -18.23 33.54 -7.18
N GLU A 712 -19.47 33.62 -6.70
CA GLU A 712 -20.69 33.67 -7.50
C GLU A 712 -21.80 34.37 -6.72
N THR A 713 -22.60 35.20 -7.38
CA THR A 713 -23.64 36.04 -6.76
C THR A 713 -25.05 35.69 -7.20
N GLU A 714 -25.21 34.89 -8.25
CA GLU A 714 -26.51 34.41 -8.72
C GLU A 714 -26.34 33.14 -9.53
N GLY A 715 -27.38 32.32 -9.58
CA GLY A 715 -27.34 31.07 -10.32
C GLY A 715 -28.62 30.25 -10.19
N THR A 716 -28.55 29.02 -10.69
CA THR A 716 -29.62 28.03 -10.60
C THR A 716 -29.08 26.77 -9.94
N LEU A 717 -29.59 26.46 -8.74
CA LEU A 717 -29.19 25.32 -7.93
C LEU A 717 -30.03 24.10 -8.28
N GLN A 718 -29.44 23.09 -8.91
CA GLN A 718 -30.13 21.80 -9.11
C GLN A 718 -29.87 20.86 -7.93
N THR A 719 -28.61 20.64 -7.57
CA THR A 719 -28.20 19.74 -6.48
C THR A 719 -27.68 20.54 -5.29
N GLU A 720 -26.39 20.84 -5.28
CA GLU A 720 -25.73 21.69 -4.32
C GLU A 720 -24.63 22.52 -5.01
N LYS A 721 -24.19 23.58 -4.34
CA LYS A 721 -23.20 24.51 -4.87
C LYS A 721 -22.40 25.11 -3.72
N ARG A 722 -21.08 25.05 -3.83
CA ARG A 722 -20.18 25.79 -2.93
C ARG A 722 -19.93 27.20 -3.48
N ILE A 723 -20.15 28.21 -2.63
CA ILE A 723 -19.87 29.62 -2.90
C ILE A 723 -18.74 30.04 -1.96
N LEU A 724 -17.62 30.50 -2.52
CA LEU A 724 -16.48 30.96 -1.74
C LEU A 724 -16.74 32.38 -1.26
N VAL A 725 -16.46 32.62 0.01
CA VAL A 725 -16.50 33.92 0.68
C VAL A 725 -15.08 34.29 1.03
N THR A 726 -14.56 35.34 0.39
CA THR A 726 -13.19 35.81 0.57
C THR A 726 -13.21 37.17 1.27
N VAL A 727 -12.33 37.34 2.28
CA VAL A 727 -12.09 38.64 2.93
C VAL A 727 -10.82 39.28 2.37
N LYS A 728 -10.98 40.46 1.75
CA LYS A 728 -9.89 41.30 1.26
C LYS A 728 -9.29 42.11 2.40
N GLU A 729 -7.97 42.24 2.40
CA GLU A 729 -7.23 43.09 3.35
C GLU A 729 -7.71 42.95 4.80
N ALA A 730 -7.86 41.71 5.30
CA ALA A 730 -8.46 41.40 6.60
C ALA A 730 -7.99 42.32 7.75
N ALA A 731 -6.71 42.68 7.78
CA ALA A 731 -6.14 43.62 8.76
C ALA A 731 -6.78 45.03 8.70
N ALA A 732 -7.02 45.58 7.50
CA ALA A 732 -7.61 46.91 7.31
C ALA A 732 -9.11 46.94 7.70
N HIS A 733 -9.75 45.77 7.72
CA HIS A 733 -11.17 45.60 8.01
C HIS A 733 -11.40 44.90 9.37
N ALA A 734 -10.36 44.76 10.19
CA ALA A 734 -10.44 44.10 11.49
C ALA A 734 -11.51 44.73 12.41
N GLY A 735 -12.33 43.89 13.02
CA GLY A 735 -13.47 44.28 13.86
C GLY A 735 -14.74 44.67 13.10
N LYS A 736 -14.75 44.65 11.76
CA LYS A 736 -15.95 44.91 10.96
C LYS A 736 -16.87 43.69 10.88
N ARG A 737 -18.16 43.98 10.69
CA ARG A 737 -19.22 42.99 10.45
C ARG A 737 -19.80 43.19 9.06
N GLY A 738 -20.22 42.10 8.45
CA GLY A 738 -20.87 42.06 7.15
C GLY A 738 -22.06 41.10 7.15
N LEU A 739 -22.89 41.24 6.13
CA LEU A 739 -24.14 40.51 5.97
C LEU A 739 -24.31 40.11 4.52
N ILE A 740 -24.39 38.80 4.28
CA ILE A 740 -24.75 38.22 2.99
C ILE A 740 -26.20 37.73 3.09
N VAL A 741 -27.00 38.06 2.09
CA VAL A 741 -28.41 37.66 2.00
C VAL A 741 -28.61 36.78 0.77
N ILE A 742 -29.04 35.55 1.00
CA ILE A 742 -29.36 34.56 -0.04
C ILE A 742 -30.88 34.56 -0.23
N ARG A 743 -31.35 34.65 -1.48
CA ARG A 743 -32.78 34.65 -1.82
C ARG A 743 -33.14 33.49 -2.75
N ASP A 744 -34.18 32.74 -2.40
CA ASP A 744 -34.85 31.78 -3.30
C ASP A 744 -35.93 32.53 -4.11
N HIS A 745 -35.77 32.61 -5.43
CA HIS A 745 -36.70 33.36 -6.29
C HIS A 745 -38.03 32.65 -6.57
N ARG A 746 -38.19 31.38 -6.19
CA ARG A 746 -39.45 30.64 -6.40
C ARG A 746 -40.50 30.99 -5.37
N ASN A 747 -40.08 31.11 -4.11
CA ASN A 747 -40.97 31.28 -2.96
C ASN A 747 -40.66 32.53 -2.11
N GLY A 748 -39.56 33.24 -2.41
CA GLY A 748 -39.14 34.44 -1.67
C GLY A 748 -38.45 34.15 -0.34
N THR A 749 -38.04 32.91 -0.07
CA THR A 749 -37.28 32.56 1.14
C THR A 749 -35.97 33.34 1.18
N VAL A 750 -35.61 33.81 2.37
CA VAL A 750 -34.39 34.60 2.60
C VAL A 750 -33.56 33.95 3.71
N ILE A 751 -32.29 33.66 3.43
CA ILE A 751 -31.31 33.19 4.41
C ILE A 751 -30.26 34.28 4.62
N SER A 752 -29.96 34.60 5.88
CA SER A 752 -28.97 35.61 6.25
C SER A 752 -27.72 34.96 6.80
N VAL A 753 -26.57 35.25 6.22
CA VAL A 753 -25.26 34.76 6.66
C VAL A 753 -24.44 35.94 7.18
N ARG A 754 -24.05 35.88 8.45
CA ARG A 754 -23.19 36.90 9.06
C ARG A 754 -21.73 36.60 8.76
N VAL A 755 -20.96 37.64 8.50
CA VAL A 755 -19.52 37.58 8.28
C VAL A 755 -18.84 38.54 9.24
N GLU A 756 -17.78 38.09 9.92
CA GLU A 756 -17.00 38.92 10.84
C GLU A 756 -15.51 38.84 10.49
N ALA A 757 -14.89 40.00 10.23
CA ALA A 757 -13.45 40.13 10.25
C ALA A 757 -13.03 40.39 11.70
N LEU A 758 -12.34 39.45 12.33
CA LEU A 758 -11.98 39.54 13.75
C LEU A 758 -11.00 40.70 14.00
N ALA A 759 -10.98 41.20 15.24
CA ALA A 759 -9.99 42.19 15.63
C ALA A 759 -8.58 41.62 15.47
N ALA A 760 -7.62 42.44 15.04
CA ALA A 760 -6.24 42.00 14.93
C ALA A 760 -5.65 41.79 16.34
N PRO A 761 -5.08 40.61 16.66
CA PRO A 761 -4.39 40.46 17.93
C PRO A 761 -3.13 41.33 17.96
N ALA A 762 -2.71 41.74 19.16
CA ALA A 762 -1.60 42.66 19.39
C ALA A 762 -0.22 42.01 19.21
N VAL A 763 0.00 41.39 18.05
CA VAL A 763 1.25 40.71 17.70
C VAL A 763 2.35 41.75 17.44
N PRO A 764 3.55 41.62 18.03
CA PRO A 764 4.66 42.52 17.74
C PRO A 764 5.05 42.50 16.26
N ASP A 765 5.30 43.67 15.66
CA ASP A 765 5.73 43.79 14.25
C ASP A 765 7.00 42.98 13.93
N SER A 766 7.87 42.77 14.93
CA SER A 766 9.10 42.00 14.81
C SER A 766 8.90 40.48 14.89
N PHE A 767 7.70 39.99 15.19
CA PHE A 767 7.43 38.57 15.35
C PHE A 767 7.35 37.85 14.00
N THR A 768 8.10 36.74 13.88
CA THR A 768 8.19 35.92 12.66
C THR A 768 7.72 34.48 12.85
N GLY A 769 7.18 34.17 14.03
CA GLY A 769 6.67 32.85 14.39
C GLY A 769 5.29 32.55 13.84
N TYR A 770 4.72 31.41 14.27
CA TYR A 770 3.36 31.01 13.91
C TYR A 770 2.35 31.69 14.82
N ILE A 771 1.36 32.36 14.23
CA ILE A 771 0.35 33.13 14.98
C ILE A 771 -0.94 32.31 15.08
N GLU A 772 -1.54 32.28 16.27
CA GLU A 772 -2.86 31.72 16.50
C GLU A 772 -3.89 32.31 15.53
N ALA A 773 -4.62 31.43 14.86
CA ALA A 773 -5.77 31.79 14.06
C ALA A 773 -6.72 30.61 13.90
N ASP A 774 -8.02 30.89 13.73
CA ASP A 774 -9.05 29.88 13.46
C ASP A 774 -9.10 28.74 14.52
N GLY A 775 -8.68 29.03 15.76
CA GLY A 775 -8.71 28.11 16.90
C GLY A 775 -7.49 27.18 17.06
N TYR A 776 -6.41 27.43 16.31
CA TYR A 776 -5.20 26.60 16.41
C TYR A 776 -3.91 27.32 15.95
N VAL A 777 -2.77 26.66 16.22
CA VAL A 777 -1.48 26.88 15.55
C VAL A 777 -1.01 25.54 14.98
N SER A 778 -0.86 25.43 13.66
CA SER A 778 -0.52 24.19 12.95
C SER A 778 0.85 24.33 12.28
N ILE A 779 1.82 23.51 12.66
CA ILE A 779 3.24 23.72 12.38
C ILE A 779 3.82 22.48 11.68
N PRO A 780 4.47 22.63 10.50
CA PRO A 780 5.27 21.55 9.91
C PRO A 780 6.48 21.26 10.80
N ALA A 781 6.82 20.00 11.05
CA ALA A 781 7.87 19.65 12.02
C ALA A 781 9.27 20.18 11.63
N GLU A 782 9.56 20.32 10.35
CA GLU A 782 10.76 20.95 9.82
C GLU A 782 10.77 22.49 9.91
N GLY A 783 9.63 23.11 10.25
CA GLY A 783 9.41 24.55 10.30
C GLY A 783 9.94 25.26 11.55
N TYR A 784 11.00 24.74 12.18
CA TYR A 784 11.58 25.34 13.38
C TYR A 784 12.33 26.65 13.08
N HIS A 785 12.37 27.56 14.07
CA HIS A 785 13.06 28.86 13.97
C HIS A 785 14.52 28.77 14.37
N TYR A 786 14.87 27.83 15.26
CA TYR A 786 16.25 27.54 15.63
C TYR A 786 16.43 26.07 15.99
N SER A 787 17.67 25.60 15.91
CA SER A 787 18.10 24.25 16.28
C SER A 787 19.36 24.31 17.13
N LEU A 788 19.40 23.52 18.19
CA LEU A 788 20.53 23.37 19.10
C LEU A 788 21.01 21.91 19.01
N ASN A 789 22.20 21.73 18.44
CA ASN A 789 22.87 20.43 18.36
C ASN A 789 23.82 20.26 19.55
N VAL A 790 23.96 19.03 20.05
CA VAL A 790 25.00 18.71 21.03
C VAL A 790 26.28 18.37 20.27
N THR A 791 27.41 18.97 20.66
CA THR A 791 28.73 18.71 20.04
C THR A 791 29.73 18.26 21.09
N ASN A 792 30.70 17.44 20.69
CA ASN A 792 31.82 17.08 21.56
C ASN A 792 32.88 18.21 21.58
N ASN A 793 33.93 18.05 22.41
CA ASN A 793 35.03 19.03 22.50
C ASN A 793 35.82 19.21 21.18
N ALA A 794 35.69 18.28 20.22
CA ALA A 794 36.31 18.37 18.90
C ALA A 794 35.42 19.11 17.88
N GLY A 795 34.18 19.44 18.25
CA GLY A 795 33.19 20.09 17.38
C GLY A 795 32.31 19.11 16.58
N ASP A 796 32.46 17.80 16.77
CA ASP A 796 31.63 16.82 16.08
C ASP A 796 30.23 16.75 16.71
N VAL A 797 29.20 16.72 15.87
CA VAL A 797 27.81 16.58 16.28
C VAL A 797 27.59 15.20 16.94
N GLN A 798 27.18 15.22 18.20
CA GLN A 798 26.81 14.05 19.00
C GLN A 798 25.31 13.77 18.92
N SER A 799 24.46 14.80 18.79
CA SER A 799 23.04 14.61 18.51
C SER A 799 22.44 15.82 17.81
N ALA A 800 21.44 15.56 16.97
CA ALA A 800 20.76 16.58 16.18
C ALA A 800 19.33 16.15 15.80
N TRP A 801 18.55 17.11 15.34
CA TRP A 801 17.31 16.88 14.59
C TRP A 801 17.59 17.05 13.10
N LEU A 802 17.26 16.03 12.30
CA LEU A 802 17.52 16.00 10.87
C LEU A 802 16.20 16.05 10.08
N PRO A 803 16.03 17.00 9.15
CA PRO A 803 14.92 16.96 8.22
C PRO A 803 15.13 15.86 7.17
N VAL A 804 14.06 15.12 6.85
CA VAL A 804 14.03 14.07 5.82
C VAL A 804 12.95 14.45 4.79
N PRO A 805 13.34 15.09 3.67
CA PRO A 805 12.40 15.54 2.64
C PRO A 805 11.54 14.40 2.07
N GLY A 806 10.26 14.68 1.81
CA GLY A 806 9.33 13.72 1.20
C GLY A 806 8.83 12.60 2.12
N MET A 807 9.23 12.61 3.41
CA MET A 807 8.82 11.59 4.39
C MET A 807 7.68 12.06 5.30
N ALA A 808 7.37 13.37 5.36
CA ALA A 808 6.24 13.84 6.16
C ALA A 808 4.91 13.30 5.63
N ARG A 809 3.95 13.25 6.54
CA ARG A 809 2.58 12.83 6.26
C ARG A 809 1.90 13.91 5.42
N TYR A 810 1.38 13.52 4.25
CA TYR A 810 0.69 14.36 3.26
C TYR A 810 1.55 15.38 2.49
N GLU A 811 2.35 16.21 3.16
CA GLU A 811 3.23 17.19 2.50
C GLU A 811 4.46 17.52 3.38
N GLY A 812 5.60 17.85 2.76
CA GLY A 812 6.78 18.39 3.45
C GLY A 812 7.85 17.36 3.88
N ALA A 813 8.68 17.73 4.86
CA ALA A 813 9.77 16.92 5.39
C ALA A 813 9.47 16.44 6.82
N ALA A 814 9.83 15.21 7.16
CA ALA A 814 9.73 14.75 8.55
C ALA A 814 10.98 15.18 9.34
N LEU A 815 10.85 15.44 10.64
CA LEU A 815 11.97 15.79 11.52
C LEU A 815 12.33 14.58 12.40
N MET A 816 13.53 14.04 12.21
CA MET A 816 14.01 12.82 12.89
C MET A 816 15.12 13.12 13.89
N ALA A 817 14.99 12.60 15.11
CA ALA A 817 16.08 12.61 16.10
C ALA A 817 17.23 11.70 15.63
N TRP A 818 18.46 12.17 15.74
CA TRP A 818 19.63 11.41 15.28
C TRP A 818 20.80 11.50 16.27
N HIS A 819 21.39 10.34 16.55
CA HIS A 819 22.61 10.15 17.33
C HIS A 819 23.50 9.10 16.65
N PRO A 820 24.79 9.35 16.41
CA PRO A 820 25.66 8.47 15.63
C PRO A 820 25.89 7.10 16.29
N ALA A 821 25.92 7.03 17.62
CA ALA A 821 26.00 5.76 18.35
C ALA A 821 24.67 4.98 18.44
N GLY A 822 23.56 5.57 17.95
CA GLY A 822 22.23 4.96 18.01
C GLY A 822 21.61 4.89 19.41
N GLN A 823 22.13 5.63 20.39
CA GLN A 823 21.72 5.56 21.80
C GLN A 823 20.97 6.83 22.25
N PRO A 824 20.08 6.72 23.24
CA PRO A 824 19.52 7.88 23.95
C PRO A 824 20.63 8.75 24.55
N PRO A 825 20.54 10.09 24.48
CA PRO A 825 21.48 10.96 25.18
C PRO A 825 21.43 10.76 26.71
N GLU A 826 22.57 10.88 27.38
CA GLU A 826 22.66 10.85 28.84
C GLU A 826 22.46 12.25 29.45
N GLY A 827 21.77 12.35 30.58
CA GLY A 827 21.62 13.60 31.35
C GLY A 827 20.21 14.20 31.33
N PRO A 828 20.06 15.44 31.83
CA PRO A 828 18.80 16.19 31.79
C PRO A 828 18.34 16.47 30.36
N LEU A 829 17.02 16.37 30.13
CA LEU A 829 16.44 16.53 28.80
C LEU A 829 16.69 17.92 28.17
N GLN A 830 16.84 18.94 29.00
CA GLN A 830 17.11 20.33 28.59
C GLN A 830 18.50 20.50 27.94
N ASP A 831 19.44 19.60 28.24
CA ASP A 831 20.81 19.62 27.71
C ASP A 831 20.91 18.86 26.36
N ASN A 832 19.84 18.16 25.95
CA ASN A 832 19.81 17.38 24.73
C ASN A 832 19.55 18.25 23.50
N ALA A 833 19.82 17.68 22.32
CA ALA A 833 19.54 18.34 21.06
C ALA A 833 18.05 18.72 20.96
N SER A 834 17.78 19.96 20.56
CA SER A 834 16.43 20.52 20.54
C SER A 834 16.20 21.46 19.38
N VAL A 835 14.94 21.62 19.01
CA VAL A 835 14.48 22.64 18.06
C VAL A 835 13.39 23.49 18.70
N GLY A 836 13.33 24.77 18.34
CA GLY A 836 12.34 25.71 18.86
C GLY A 836 11.45 26.29 17.77
N TYR A 837 10.17 26.41 18.07
CA TYR A 837 9.13 27.00 17.23
C TYR A 837 8.55 28.21 17.96
N ASP A 838 8.74 29.39 17.39
CA ASP A 838 8.15 30.60 17.94
C ASP A 838 6.66 30.63 17.61
N ILE A 839 5.83 30.79 18.63
CA ILE A 839 4.37 30.83 18.54
C ILE A 839 3.80 32.07 19.24
N TYR A 840 2.64 32.52 18.79
CA TYR A 840 1.89 33.58 19.45
C TYR A 840 0.48 33.08 19.78
N VAL A 841 0.08 33.16 21.04
CA VAL A 841 -1.29 32.85 21.51
C VAL A 841 -1.99 34.14 21.97
N GLU A 842 -3.24 34.30 21.57
CA GLU A 842 -4.04 35.51 21.81
C GLU A 842 -4.57 35.58 23.24
N GLN A 843 -4.95 34.44 23.80
CA GLN A 843 -5.47 34.32 25.16
C GLN A 843 -4.50 33.52 26.02
N GLY A 844 -4.51 33.75 27.33
CA GLY A 844 -3.77 32.90 28.27
C GLY A 844 -4.58 31.65 28.61
N GLY A 845 -3.94 30.49 28.70
CA GLY A 845 -4.64 29.23 28.89
C GLY A 845 -3.74 28.01 29.01
N GLU A 846 -4.33 26.89 29.40
CA GLU A 846 -3.74 25.57 29.23
C GLU A 846 -4.22 24.99 27.90
N TYR A 847 -3.28 24.49 27.10
CA TYR A 847 -3.55 24.06 25.74
C TYR A 847 -3.13 22.62 25.51
N VAL A 848 -3.75 21.98 24.52
CA VAL A 848 -3.39 20.63 24.09
C VAL A 848 -2.56 20.72 22.83
N LEU A 849 -1.38 20.11 22.87
CA LEU A 849 -0.54 19.86 21.70
C LEU A 849 -0.83 18.47 21.16
N GLU A 850 -1.31 18.39 19.93
CA GLU A 850 -1.34 17.15 19.17
C GLU A 850 -0.04 17.02 18.35
N VAL A 851 0.70 15.97 18.64
CA VAL A 851 1.96 15.62 17.98
C VAL A 851 1.68 14.53 16.96
N HIS A 852 1.95 14.81 15.69
CA HIS A 852 1.84 13.83 14.61
C HIS A 852 3.20 13.15 14.47
N ARG A 853 3.31 11.95 15.04
CA ARG A 853 4.50 11.13 15.02
C ARG A 853 4.50 10.25 13.77
N PHE A 854 5.62 10.22 13.07
CA PHE A 854 5.89 9.19 12.07
C PHE A 854 6.32 7.90 12.78
N LEU A 855 5.75 6.75 12.38
CA LEU A 855 5.87 5.49 13.12
C LEU A 855 7.29 4.89 13.11
N THR A 856 8.19 5.41 13.93
CA THR A 856 9.47 4.75 14.25
C THR A 856 9.28 3.75 15.37
N LEU A 857 9.83 2.54 15.23
CA LEU A 857 9.71 1.44 16.19
C LEU A 857 11.04 1.11 16.87
N ASN A 858 10.95 0.43 18.02
CA ASN A 858 12.06 -0.11 18.79
C ASN A 858 11.56 -1.25 19.69
N SER A 859 11.58 -2.49 19.19
CA SER A 859 10.91 -3.65 19.83
C SER A 859 11.40 -4.01 21.23
N THR A 860 12.65 -3.67 21.57
CA THR A 860 13.27 -3.90 22.88
C THR A 860 13.43 -2.62 23.71
N GLY A 861 13.05 -1.47 23.16
CA GLY A 861 13.29 -0.17 23.77
C GLY A 861 12.01 0.64 23.99
N ARG A 862 12.21 1.95 24.11
CA ARG A 862 11.18 2.94 24.38
C ARG A 862 11.17 3.98 23.26
N ILE A 863 10.05 4.69 23.13
CA ILE A 863 9.86 5.78 22.18
C ILE A 863 9.45 7.02 22.95
N ARG A 864 10.42 7.85 23.32
CA ARG A 864 10.21 9.05 24.15
C ARG A 864 10.72 10.33 23.48
N PHE A 865 10.11 11.45 23.86
CA PHE A 865 10.54 12.79 23.44
C PHE A 865 10.10 13.84 24.48
N GLY A 866 10.80 14.97 24.51
CA GLY A 866 10.45 16.09 25.38
C GLY A 866 9.72 17.19 24.65
N VAL A 867 8.74 17.79 25.31
CA VAL A 867 8.08 19.02 24.84
C VAL A 867 8.12 20.05 25.96
N GLY A 868 8.65 21.25 25.71
CA GLY A 868 8.68 22.35 26.66
C GLY A 868 8.09 23.63 26.07
N ILE A 869 7.71 24.55 26.95
CA ILE A 869 7.33 25.91 26.61
C ILE A 869 8.31 26.86 27.30
N ASP A 870 8.87 27.79 26.52
CA ASP A 870 9.85 28.78 26.98
C ASP A 870 10.99 28.10 27.75
N ASP A 871 11.34 28.61 28.93
CA ASP A 871 12.36 28.05 29.81
C ASP A 871 11.75 27.17 30.93
N GLY A 872 10.52 26.70 30.73
CA GLY A 872 9.84 25.77 31.63
C GLY A 872 10.40 24.34 31.56
N GLU A 873 10.09 23.54 32.57
CA GLU A 873 10.47 22.13 32.62
C GLU A 873 9.80 21.32 31.50
N PRO A 874 10.56 20.59 30.66
CA PRO A 874 9.99 19.79 29.59
C PRO A 874 9.11 18.64 30.09
N VAL A 875 7.97 18.45 29.47
CA VAL A 875 7.12 17.26 29.61
C VAL A 875 7.71 16.12 28.79
N LEU A 876 8.07 15.02 29.45
CA LEU A 876 8.48 13.79 28.77
C LEU A 876 7.24 13.00 28.34
N ALA A 877 7.06 12.86 27.03
CA ALA A 877 6.03 12.00 26.44
C ALA A 877 6.63 10.66 26.01
N GLU A 878 5.82 9.60 26.07
CA GLU A 878 6.17 8.25 25.64
C GLU A 878 5.03 7.65 24.82
N SER A 879 5.37 6.94 23.74
CA SER A 879 4.42 6.14 22.96
C SER A 879 4.50 4.67 23.38
N GLU A 880 3.34 4.06 23.58
CA GLU A 880 3.20 2.60 23.77
C GLU A 880 3.36 1.83 22.44
N THR A 881 3.30 2.52 21.30
CA THR A 881 3.51 1.96 19.97
C THR A 881 5.00 1.93 19.62
N ASN A 882 5.70 1.03 20.31
CA ASN A 882 7.14 0.77 20.12
C ASN A 882 7.44 -0.50 19.31
N ASP A 883 6.45 -1.34 19.01
CA ASP A 883 6.62 -2.52 18.15
C ASP A 883 5.31 -2.84 17.42
N GLU A 884 5.42 -3.75 16.45
CA GLU A 884 4.28 -4.40 15.79
C GLU A 884 3.26 -4.91 16.83
N TRP A 885 1.97 -4.67 16.58
CA TRP A 885 0.85 -5.06 17.45
C TRP A 885 0.81 -4.46 18.87
N LYS A 886 1.65 -3.46 19.20
CA LYS A 886 1.62 -2.76 20.49
C LYS A 886 0.98 -1.37 20.42
N GLY A 887 0.30 -0.99 21.50
CA GLY A 887 -0.39 0.29 21.60
C GLY A 887 -1.40 0.48 20.46
N SER A 888 -1.28 1.61 19.75
CA SER A 888 -2.09 1.98 18.59
C SER A 888 -1.50 1.56 17.23
N TRP A 889 -0.54 0.61 17.18
CA TRP A 889 0.21 0.26 15.95
C TRP A 889 -0.70 0.03 14.73
N GLN A 890 -1.72 -0.83 14.85
CA GLN A 890 -2.62 -1.12 13.73
C GLN A 890 -3.31 0.14 13.19
N GLN A 891 -3.88 0.98 14.07
CA GLN A 891 -4.53 2.22 13.65
C GLN A 891 -3.52 3.19 13.02
N SER A 892 -2.35 3.31 13.63
CA SER A 892 -1.29 4.22 13.18
C SER A 892 -0.72 3.80 11.82
N ILE A 893 -0.67 2.50 11.51
CA ILE A 893 -0.29 2.00 10.18
C ILE A 893 -1.37 2.34 9.15
N MET A 894 -2.63 2.10 9.49
CA MET A 894 -3.73 2.43 8.59
C MET A 894 -3.76 3.92 8.27
N ASP A 895 -3.41 4.79 9.22
CA ASP A 895 -3.35 6.26 9.05
C ASP A 895 -1.95 6.79 8.66
N ASN A 896 -0.94 5.92 8.55
CA ASN A 896 0.47 6.23 8.33
C ASN A 896 0.99 7.36 9.25
N GLY A 897 0.77 7.19 10.55
CA GLY A 897 1.21 8.09 11.61
C GLY A 897 0.39 7.91 12.89
N GLU A 898 1.00 8.27 14.02
CA GLU A 898 0.36 8.26 15.34
C GLU A 898 0.09 9.71 15.80
N LYS A 899 -1.06 9.94 16.43
CA LYS A 899 -1.38 11.23 17.07
C LYS A 899 -1.27 11.10 18.58
N LEU A 900 -0.36 11.86 19.18
CA LEU A 900 -0.17 11.89 20.63
C LEU A 900 -0.65 13.23 21.18
N LEU A 901 -1.46 13.22 22.24
CA LEU A 901 -1.95 14.43 22.90
C LEU A 901 -1.11 14.73 24.14
N VAL A 902 -0.44 15.87 24.15
CA VAL A 902 0.36 16.36 25.26
C VAL A 902 -0.32 17.59 25.85
N LYS A 903 -0.63 17.55 27.15
CA LYS A 903 -1.12 18.73 27.88
C LYS A 903 0.07 19.63 28.20
N LEU A 904 0.02 20.86 27.71
CA LEU A 904 1.06 21.85 27.96
C LEU A 904 0.78 22.62 29.26
N PRO A 905 1.83 23.16 29.91
CA PRO A 905 1.64 24.07 31.03
C PRO A 905 0.89 25.34 30.59
N HIS A 906 0.39 26.09 31.57
CA HIS A 906 -0.26 27.38 31.34
C HIS A 906 0.67 28.34 30.59
N MET A 907 0.15 28.94 29.52
CA MET A 907 0.79 30.02 28.76
C MET A 907 0.02 31.32 29.01
N GLU A 908 0.74 32.41 29.20
CA GLU A 908 0.14 33.75 29.20
C GLU A 908 -0.25 34.14 27.76
N ALA A 909 -1.01 35.22 27.60
CA ALA A 909 -1.23 35.77 26.26
C ALA A 909 0.08 36.40 25.74
N GLY A 910 0.50 36.06 24.53
CA GLY A 910 1.68 36.63 23.88
C GLY A 910 2.57 35.62 23.16
N THR A 911 3.85 35.97 23.06
CA THR A 911 4.87 35.18 22.38
C THR A 911 5.45 34.10 23.28
N HIS A 912 5.55 32.89 22.76
CA HIS A 912 6.17 31.74 23.42
C HIS A 912 7.06 30.98 22.44
N THR A 913 7.94 30.14 22.97
CA THR A 913 8.71 29.19 22.18
C THR A 913 8.33 27.77 22.58
N LEU A 914 7.72 27.02 21.67
CA LEU A 914 7.53 25.58 21.80
C LEU A 914 8.87 24.89 21.49
N LYS A 915 9.38 24.08 22.42
CA LYS A 915 10.66 23.38 22.27
C LYS A 915 10.44 21.87 22.20
N LEU A 916 11.04 21.22 21.21
CA LEU A 916 11.09 19.76 21.08
C LEU A 916 12.49 19.27 21.45
N TYR A 917 12.58 18.35 22.42
CA TYR A 917 13.84 17.81 22.92
C TYR A 917 13.99 16.34 22.57
N MET A 918 15.19 15.95 22.15
CA MET A 918 15.53 14.56 21.88
C MET A 918 15.58 13.77 23.19
N ALA A 919 14.89 12.63 23.26
CA ALA A 919 15.02 11.67 24.36
C ALA A 919 15.51 10.31 23.85
N ASP A 920 14.83 9.74 22.85
CA ASP A 920 15.28 8.51 22.19
C ASP A 920 15.68 8.78 20.73
N ASN A 921 16.56 7.92 20.19
CA ASN A 921 17.06 8.04 18.82
C ASN A 921 15.99 7.67 17.78
N TYR A 922 16.08 8.23 16.57
CA TYR A 922 15.19 8.03 15.43
C TYR A 922 13.72 8.41 15.62
N VAL A 923 13.29 8.88 16.80
CA VAL A 923 11.94 9.41 17.00
C VAL A 923 11.68 10.51 15.98
N THR A 924 10.60 10.38 15.22
CA THR A 924 10.34 11.21 14.04
C THR A 924 8.96 11.85 14.07
N PHE A 925 8.87 13.11 13.65
CA PHE A 925 7.62 13.89 13.63
C PHE A 925 7.35 14.48 12.25
N SER A 926 6.08 14.60 11.90
CA SER A 926 5.65 15.28 10.67
C SER A 926 5.00 16.63 10.94
N LYS A 927 4.33 16.79 12.09
CA LYS A 927 3.51 17.97 12.37
C LYS A 927 3.20 18.15 13.86
N PHE A 928 2.96 19.40 14.24
CA PHE A 928 2.47 19.80 15.55
C PHE A 928 1.21 20.66 15.40
N VAL A 929 0.18 20.40 16.22
CA VAL A 929 -1.03 21.23 16.26
C VAL A 929 -1.33 21.63 17.70
N LEU A 930 -1.20 22.91 18.00
CA LEU A 930 -1.65 23.49 19.26
C LEU A 930 -3.11 23.92 19.09
N TYR A 931 -4.04 23.30 19.82
CA TYR A 931 -5.44 23.69 19.79
C TYR A 931 -5.72 24.77 20.84
N THR A 932 -6.21 25.93 20.40
CA THR A 932 -6.65 27.03 21.27
C THR A 932 -8.17 27.10 21.42
N SER A 933 -8.89 26.39 20.55
CA SER A 933 -10.31 26.03 20.69
C SER A 933 -10.51 24.53 20.95
N GLU A 934 -11.76 24.09 21.06
CA GLU A 934 -12.09 22.66 21.13
C GLU A 934 -11.54 21.91 19.90
N ARG A 935 -10.87 20.78 20.14
CA ARG A 935 -10.30 19.94 19.10
C ARG A 935 -11.41 19.23 18.34
N VAL A 936 -11.48 19.48 17.03
CA VAL A 936 -12.29 18.67 16.10
C VAL A 936 -11.41 17.61 15.48
N GLU A 937 -11.85 16.36 15.56
CA GLU A 937 -11.12 15.22 14.99
C GLU A 937 -11.16 15.24 13.45
N SER A 938 -10.01 14.99 12.84
CA SER A 938 -9.82 14.85 11.39
C SER A 938 -8.58 14.00 11.15
N ASN A 939 -8.40 13.49 9.93
CA ASN A 939 -7.31 12.55 9.68
C ASN A 939 -5.95 13.27 9.60
N LEU A 940 -5.83 14.37 8.86
CA LEU A 940 -4.63 15.17 8.61
C LEU A 940 -4.45 16.34 9.59
N GLY A 941 -5.50 16.72 10.33
CA GLY A 941 -5.52 17.97 11.08
C GLY A 941 -5.62 19.21 10.18
N PRO A 942 -5.70 20.42 10.77
CA PRO A 942 -5.82 21.67 10.02
C PRO A 942 -4.60 21.96 9.15
N ALA A 943 -4.76 22.69 8.03
CA ALA A 943 -3.64 23.14 7.20
C ALA A 943 -2.61 23.95 8.03
N PHE A 944 -1.37 24.02 7.56
CA PHE A 944 -0.32 24.75 8.27
C PHE A 944 -0.63 26.25 8.41
N SER A 945 -0.36 26.79 9.59
CA SER A 945 -0.35 28.22 9.85
C SER A 945 0.81 28.88 9.08
N ALA A 946 0.63 30.10 8.60
CA ALA A 946 1.71 30.84 7.96
C ALA A 946 2.62 31.50 9.03
N PRO A 947 3.95 31.50 8.86
CA PRO A 947 4.85 32.22 9.75
C PRO A 947 4.86 33.73 9.47
N GLY A 948 4.98 34.51 10.54
CA GLY A 948 4.97 35.97 10.55
C GLY A 948 3.60 36.57 10.26
N HIS A 949 3.58 37.84 9.87
CA HIS A 949 2.36 38.63 9.63
C HIS A 949 1.65 38.29 8.30
N LYS A 950 1.69 37.03 7.89
CA LYS A 950 1.06 36.52 6.67
C LYS A 950 -0.21 35.75 7.03
N PRO A 951 -1.27 35.85 6.22
CA PRO A 951 -2.41 34.95 6.35
C PRO A 951 -1.96 33.51 6.05
N ALA A 952 -2.65 32.53 6.64
CA ALA A 952 -2.53 31.15 6.19
C ALA A 952 -2.85 31.06 4.68
N ALA A 953 -1.91 30.57 3.88
CA ALA A 953 -2.13 30.31 2.47
C ALA A 953 -3.09 29.12 2.34
N GLY A 954 -4.28 29.35 1.79
CA GLY A 954 -5.27 28.32 1.58
C GLY A 954 -5.37 27.95 0.10
N TYR A 955 -5.22 26.66 -0.19
CA TYR A 955 -5.83 26.00 -1.35
C TYR A 955 -6.81 24.94 -0.82
N GLY A 956 -7.74 24.45 -1.65
CA GLY A 956 -8.66 23.40 -1.23
C GLY A 956 -9.87 23.90 -0.45
N ALA A 957 -10.22 25.19 -0.59
CA ALA A 957 -11.55 25.65 -0.17
C ALA A 957 -12.59 25.36 -1.27
N GLU A 958 -12.14 25.30 -2.52
CA GLU A 958 -12.93 24.96 -3.68
C GLU A 958 -13.44 23.51 -3.61
N SER A 959 -14.54 23.23 -4.32
CA SER A 959 -14.96 21.85 -4.55
C SER A 959 -14.09 21.22 -5.64
N PRO A 960 -13.69 19.94 -5.48
CA PRO A 960 -13.01 19.17 -6.54
C PRO A 960 -13.80 19.19 -7.85
N GLN A 961 -13.10 19.21 -8.98
CA GLN A 961 -13.72 19.25 -10.31
C GLN A 961 -13.06 18.25 -11.28
N VAL A 962 -13.86 17.27 -11.68
CA VAL A 962 -13.47 16.28 -12.68
C VAL A 962 -13.81 16.80 -14.08
N ASP A 963 -12.80 16.84 -14.95
CA ASP A 963 -12.99 17.05 -16.39
C ASP A 963 -13.40 15.74 -17.07
N TRP A 964 -14.70 15.44 -17.04
CA TRP A 964 -15.26 14.20 -17.60
C TRP A 964 -14.98 14.02 -19.09
N GLN A 965 -14.82 15.11 -19.85
CA GLN A 965 -14.47 15.04 -21.27
C GLN A 965 -13.05 14.52 -21.46
N LYS A 966 -12.10 14.97 -20.64
CA LYS A 966 -10.72 14.45 -20.67
C LYS A 966 -10.64 13.01 -20.17
N VAL A 967 -11.39 12.65 -19.14
CA VAL A 967 -11.46 11.26 -18.66
C VAL A 967 -11.98 10.35 -19.77
N GLU A 968 -13.09 10.72 -20.42
CA GLU A 968 -13.63 9.92 -21.54
C GLU A 968 -12.68 9.88 -22.74
N ALA A 969 -12.02 10.99 -23.07
CA ALA A 969 -11.01 11.02 -24.14
C ALA A 969 -9.81 10.11 -23.83
N LEU A 970 -9.37 10.04 -22.57
CA LEU A 970 -8.32 9.09 -22.16
C LEU A 970 -8.80 7.65 -22.31
N CYS A 971 -10.01 7.34 -21.81
CA CYS A 971 -10.51 5.98 -21.78
C CYS A 971 -10.87 5.43 -23.18
N SER A 972 -11.44 6.26 -24.06
CA SER A 972 -11.71 5.88 -25.45
C SER A 972 -10.50 6.00 -26.37
N GLY A 973 -9.55 6.89 -26.04
CA GLY A 973 -8.32 7.13 -26.78
C GLY A 973 -7.19 6.20 -26.36
N PHE A 974 -6.43 6.58 -25.33
CA PHE A 974 -5.23 5.84 -24.90
C PHE A 974 -5.55 4.44 -24.39
N TYR A 975 -6.55 4.29 -23.51
CA TYR A 975 -6.96 2.95 -23.06
C TYR A 975 -7.65 2.16 -24.16
N SER A 976 -8.26 2.85 -25.13
CA SER A 976 -9.05 2.24 -26.20
C SER A 976 -10.07 1.21 -25.65
N THR A 977 -10.71 1.52 -24.52
CA THR A 977 -11.63 0.62 -23.81
C THR A 977 -12.98 1.29 -23.63
N GLN A 978 -14.01 0.75 -24.30
CA GLN A 978 -15.41 1.12 -24.12
C GLN A 978 -15.97 0.49 -22.83
N LYS A 979 -17.08 1.05 -22.33
CA LYS A 979 -17.70 0.56 -21.08
C LYS A 979 -18.20 -0.88 -21.22
N GLU A 980 -18.69 -1.25 -22.39
CA GLU A 980 -19.29 -2.55 -22.69
C GLU A 980 -18.24 -3.66 -22.86
N GLU A 981 -16.96 -3.30 -23.06
CA GLU A 981 -15.85 -4.27 -23.16
C GLU A 981 -15.39 -4.77 -21.79
N VAL A 982 -15.66 -4.02 -20.73
CA VAL A 982 -15.26 -4.37 -19.37
C VAL A 982 -16.16 -5.48 -18.86
N THR A 983 -15.59 -6.65 -18.62
CA THR A 983 -16.31 -7.81 -18.07
C THR A 983 -16.91 -7.48 -16.72
N LEU A 984 -18.15 -7.94 -16.46
CA LEU A 984 -18.76 -7.78 -15.14
C LEU A 984 -18.05 -8.66 -14.10
N PRO A 985 -18.02 -8.25 -12.82
CA PRO A 985 -17.50 -9.09 -11.75
C PRO A 985 -18.26 -10.42 -11.69
N THR A 986 -17.56 -11.50 -11.39
CA THR A 986 -18.20 -12.82 -11.22
C THR A 986 -19.09 -12.84 -9.98
N VAL A 987 -20.22 -13.53 -10.05
CA VAL A 987 -21.04 -13.82 -8.87
C VAL A 987 -20.36 -14.90 -8.06
N LEU A 988 -20.17 -14.66 -6.76
CA LEU A 988 -19.52 -15.59 -5.84
C LEU A 988 -20.55 -16.30 -4.97
N TYR A 989 -20.35 -17.60 -4.72
CA TYR A 989 -21.21 -18.42 -3.87
C TYR A 989 -20.40 -19.09 -2.76
N ALA A 990 -20.78 -18.84 -1.52
CA ALA A 990 -20.37 -19.57 -0.33
C ALA A 990 -21.52 -20.52 0.04
N ASP A 991 -21.43 -21.75 -0.48
CA ASP A 991 -22.40 -22.82 -0.25
C ASP A 991 -22.14 -23.56 1.08
N ARG A 992 -23.00 -24.51 1.43
CA ARG A 992 -22.80 -25.37 2.60
C ARG A 992 -21.41 -26.03 2.62
N ALA A 993 -20.94 -26.56 1.49
CA ALA A 993 -19.63 -27.21 1.40
C ALA A 993 -18.47 -26.22 1.62
N PHE A 994 -18.61 -24.95 1.22
CA PHE A 994 -17.65 -23.90 1.58
C PHE A 994 -17.50 -23.80 3.10
N PHE A 995 -18.60 -23.72 3.83
CA PHE A 995 -18.58 -23.57 5.28
C PHE A 995 -18.17 -24.84 6.03
N GLU A 996 -18.57 -26.03 5.56
CA GLU A 996 -18.31 -27.29 6.25
C GLU A 996 -16.94 -27.90 5.92
N GLU A 997 -16.40 -27.66 4.73
CA GLU A 997 -15.19 -28.36 4.25
C GLU A 997 -13.99 -27.42 3.98
N ARG A 998 -14.23 -26.12 3.72
CA ARG A 998 -13.22 -25.21 3.17
C ARG A 998 -13.01 -23.92 3.97
N PHE A 999 -13.86 -23.65 4.95
CA PHE A 999 -13.93 -22.37 5.65
C PHE A 999 -12.64 -21.97 6.38
N ASP A 1000 -11.93 -22.96 6.94
CA ASP A 1000 -10.68 -22.76 7.68
C ASP A 1000 -9.44 -22.74 6.77
N LEU A 1001 -9.60 -22.93 5.45
CA LEU A 1001 -8.50 -22.89 4.48
C LEU A 1001 -8.33 -21.47 3.95
N ILE A 1002 -7.17 -20.87 4.22
CA ILE A 1002 -6.84 -19.47 3.92
C ILE A 1002 -6.98 -19.13 2.41
N PHE A 1003 -6.95 -20.13 1.52
CA PHE A 1003 -6.83 -19.97 0.05
C PHE A 1003 -8.04 -20.40 -0.77
N GLU A 1004 -9.06 -21.02 -0.16
CA GLU A 1004 -10.14 -21.64 -0.94
C GLU A 1004 -11.16 -20.61 -1.44
N LYS A 1005 -11.27 -20.48 -2.76
CA LYS A 1005 -12.13 -19.48 -3.41
C LYS A 1005 -13.61 -19.87 -3.24
N CYS A 1006 -14.47 -18.88 -3.00
CA CYS A 1006 -15.90 -19.03 -3.22
C CYS A 1006 -16.14 -19.52 -4.65
N GLN A 1007 -17.20 -20.29 -4.89
CA GLN A 1007 -17.51 -20.78 -6.22
C GLN A 1007 -17.86 -19.60 -7.14
N PRO A 1008 -17.08 -19.30 -8.20
CA PRO A 1008 -17.38 -18.18 -9.08
C PRO A 1008 -18.34 -18.62 -10.20
N LYS A 1009 -19.26 -17.74 -10.59
CA LYS A 1009 -20.10 -17.86 -11.78
C LYS A 1009 -19.97 -16.60 -12.64
N PRO A 1010 -19.64 -16.72 -13.94
CA PRO A 1010 -19.60 -15.57 -14.83
C PRO A 1010 -20.95 -14.85 -14.91
N GLN A 1011 -20.91 -13.53 -14.91
CA GLN A 1011 -22.06 -12.67 -15.20
C GLN A 1011 -21.85 -12.00 -16.57
N THR A 1012 -22.79 -12.20 -17.49
CA THR A 1012 -22.66 -11.69 -18.88
C THR A 1012 -23.42 -10.38 -19.11
N GLU A 1013 -24.40 -10.06 -18.27
CA GLU A 1013 -25.22 -8.86 -18.39
C GLU A 1013 -25.67 -8.35 -17.01
N LEU A 1014 -25.95 -7.05 -16.93
CA LEU A 1014 -26.58 -6.43 -15.76
C LEU A 1014 -28.08 -6.73 -15.75
N GLY A 1015 -28.68 -6.77 -14.56
CA GLY A 1015 -30.14 -6.79 -14.45
C GLY A 1015 -30.79 -5.50 -14.94
N SER A 1016 -32.12 -5.54 -15.04
CA SER A 1016 -32.89 -4.36 -15.43
C SER A 1016 -32.84 -3.28 -14.35
N ALA A 1017 -32.68 -2.03 -14.75
CA ALA A 1017 -32.71 -0.88 -13.85
C ALA A 1017 -34.12 -0.66 -13.28
N ARG A 1018 -34.40 -1.24 -12.10
CA ARG A 1018 -35.75 -1.35 -11.51
C ARG A 1018 -36.38 0.01 -11.22
N TYR A 1019 -35.65 0.91 -10.57
CA TYR A 1019 -36.20 2.18 -10.05
C TYR A 1019 -35.91 3.38 -10.97
N ASP A 1020 -35.11 3.18 -12.02
CA ASP A 1020 -34.59 4.26 -12.86
C ASP A 1020 -35.67 5.00 -13.67
N SER A 1021 -36.80 4.32 -13.94
CA SER A 1021 -37.92 4.94 -14.66
C SER A 1021 -38.79 5.88 -13.80
N LEU A 1022 -38.68 5.81 -12.47
CA LEU A 1022 -39.53 6.57 -11.54
C LEU A 1022 -39.21 8.06 -11.51
N TRP A 1023 -37.95 8.44 -11.76
CA TRP A 1023 -37.49 9.82 -11.70
C TRP A 1023 -37.32 10.46 -13.08
N LYS A 1024 -37.24 9.68 -14.17
CA LYS A 1024 -37.12 10.22 -15.54
C LYS A 1024 -38.42 10.86 -16.08
N ARG A 1025 -39.52 10.82 -15.32
CA ARG A 1025 -40.85 11.33 -15.73
C ARG A 1025 -41.25 12.64 -15.03
N THR A 1026 -40.63 12.97 -13.90
CA THR A 1026 -40.94 14.12 -13.03
C THR A 1026 -39.67 14.58 -12.31
N ASP A 1027 -39.63 15.83 -11.83
CA ASP A 1027 -38.55 16.26 -10.94
C ASP A 1027 -38.66 15.67 -9.50
N GLU A 1028 -39.73 14.93 -9.24
CA GLU A 1028 -40.00 14.21 -7.99
C GLU A 1028 -39.64 12.73 -8.10
N LYS A 1029 -39.28 12.11 -6.96
CA LYS A 1029 -38.93 10.70 -6.84
C LYS A 1029 -39.64 10.10 -5.63
N ASN A 1030 -40.24 8.92 -5.78
CA ASN A 1030 -40.69 8.11 -4.66
C ASN A 1030 -40.49 6.62 -4.97
N VAL A 1031 -39.39 6.06 -4.46
CA VAL A 1031 -39.01 4.67 -4.68
C VAL A 1031 -39.91 3.72 -3.88
N ILE A 1032 -40.35 4.13 -2.69
CA ILE A 1032 -41.12 3.28 -1.77
C ILE A 1032 -42.46 2.87 -2.39
N GLU A 1033 -43.09 3.75 -3.18
CA GLU A 1033 -44.33 3.43 -3.90
C GLU A 1033 -44.17 2.28 -4.91
N ALA A 1034 -42.95 2.01 -5.38
CA ALA A 1034 -42.68 0.96 -6.35
C ALA A 1034 -42.40 -0.41 -5.71
N PHE A 1035 -42.27 -0.52 -4.38
CA PHE A 1035 -42.00 -1.80 -3.71
C PHE A 1035 -43.17 -2.79 -3.79
N GLY A 1036 -44.37 -2.31 -4.11
CA GLY A 1036 -45.59 -3.12 -4.12
C GLY A 1036 -46.16 -3.30 -2.70
N SER A 1037 -47.20 -4.14 -2.58
CA SER A 1037 -47.89 -4.42 -1.32
C SER A 1037 -48.36 -5.86 -1.29
N GLY A 1038 -48.40 -6.48 -0.11
CA GLY A 1038 -48.86 -7.87 0.07
C GLY A 1038 -47.77 -8.79 0.63
N SER A 1039 -48.12 -10.02 0.97
CA SER A 1039 -47.18 -11.05 1.44
C SER A 1039 -46.42 -11.69 0.27
N PHE A 1040 -45.19 -12.13 0.52
CA PHE A 1040 -44.33 -12.76 -0.49
C PHE A 1040 -44.73 -14.22 -0.67
N THR A 1041 -45.29 -14.56 -1.83
CA THR A 1041 -45.84 -15.90 -2.08
C THR A 1041 -44.81 -16.81 -2.74
N GLU A 1042 -44.67 -18.01 -2.19
CA GLU A 1042 -43.85 -19.10 -2.74
C GLU A 1042 -44.33 -19.52 -4.13
N GLN A 1043 -43.38 -19.70 -5.04
CA GLN A 1043 -43.63 -20.22 -6.39
C GLN A 1043 -42.63 -21.32 -6.72
N LYS A 1044 -43.15 -22.54 -6.89
CA LYS A 1044 -42.36 -23.73 -7.28
C LYS A 1044 -41.18 -23.99 -6.35
N GLY A 1045 -41.40 -23.80 -5.05
CA GLY A 1045 -40.41 -23.99 -4.00
C GLY A 1045 -39.50 -22.79 -3.78
N VAL A 1046 -39.75 -21.63 -4.41
CA VAL A 1046 -38.87 -20.45 -4.33
C VAL A 1046 -39.59 -19.23 -3.75
N ILE A 1047 -38.90 -18.50 -2.86
CA ILE A 1047 -39.24 -17.16 -2.40
C ILE A 1047 -38.02 -16.25 -2.61
N ALA A 1048 -38.17 -15.17 -3.37
CA ALA A 1048 -37.10 -14.22 -3.68
C ALA A 1048 -37.56 -12.80 -3.29
N ILE A 1049 -36.81 -12.17 -2.39
CA ILE A 1049 -37.16 -10.90 -1.74
C ILE A 1049 -35.97 -9.93 -1.87
N GLU A 1050 -36.26 -8.70 -2.31
CA GLU A 1050 -35.33 -7.58 -2.23
C GLU A 1050 -35.34 -7.03 -0.79
N ALA A 1051 -34.17 -6.89 -0.15
CA ALA A 1051 -34.10 -6.58 1.28
C ALA A 1051 -34.66 -5.18 1.61
N GLU A 1052 -34.62 -4.24 0.67
CA GLU A 1052 -35.16 -2.91 0.89
C GLU A 1052 -36.67 -2.86 1.08
N TYR A 1053 -37.41 -3.92 0.71
CA TYR A 1053 -38.86 -3.95 0.89
C TYR A 1053 -39.27 -3.82 2.37
N ALA A 1054 -38.38 -4.08 3.33
CA ALA A 1054 -38.66 -3.80 4.74
C ALA A 1054 -38.91 -2.31 5.02
N LEU A 1055 -38.43 -1.39 4.15
CA LEU A 1055 -38.68 0.05 4.23
C LEU A 1055 -40.12 0.44 3.85
N GLU A 1056 -40.92 -0.48 3.31
CA GLU A 1056 -42.37 -0.28 3.12
C GLU A 1056 -43.05 0.10 4.44
N ASN A 1057 -42.52 -0.43 5.56
CA ASN A 1057 -43.04 -0.22 6.91
C ASN A 1057 -44.56 -0.47 7.01
N SER A 1058 -44.98 -1.61 6.46
CA SER A 1058 -46.36 -2.07 6.43
C SER A 1058 -46.58 -3.32 7.30
N ALA A 1059 -47.81 -3.84 7.28
CA ALA A 1059 -48.11 -5.09 7.97
C ALA A 1059 -47.36 -6.31 7.38
N ASN A 1060 -46.85 -6.23 6.14
CA ASN A 1060 -46.25 -7.36 5.42
C ASN A 1060 -44.74 -7.26 5.27
N ALA A 1061 -44.15 -6.06 5.38
CA ALA A 1061 -42.71 -5.87 5.40
C ALA A 1061 -42.39 -4.62 6.25
N TYR A 1062 -41.56 -4.76 7.28
CA TYR A 1062 -41.29 -3.67 8.23
C TYR A 1062 -39.94 -3.77 8.94
N LEU A 1063 -39.53 -2.66 9.53
CA LEU A 1063 -38.33 -2.55 10.36
C LEU A 1063 -38.68 -2.49 11.85
N THR A 1064 -37.81 -3.06 12.67
CA THR A 1064 -37.76 -2.80 14.12
C THR A 1064 -36.44 -2.12 14.48
N PRO A 1065 -36.45 -1.08 15.34
CA PRO A 1065 -35.22 -0.48 15.84
C PRO A 1065 -34.59 -1.36 16.93
N ALA A 1066 -33.34 -1.07 17.28
CA ALA A 1066 -32.69 -1.65 18.44
C ALA A 1066 -33.49 -1.33 19.71
N ALA A 1067 -33.52 -2.27 20.66
CA ALA A 1067 -34.32 -2.12 21.87
C ALA A 1067 -33.80 -0.98 22.78
N ASP A 1068 -32.49 -0.73 22.75
CA ASP A 1068 -31.76 0.26 23.55
C ASP A 1068 -31.61 1.63 22.86
N ASP A 1069 -31.67 1.70 21.53
CA ASP A 1069 -31.61 2.94 20.76
C ASP A 1069 -32.62 2.93 19.60
N LYS A 1070 -33.70 3.71 19.75
CA LYS A 1070 -34.75 3.83 18.74
C LYS A 1070 -34.30 4.47 17.43
N ASN A 1071 -33.16 5.17 17.43
CA ASN A 1071 -32.59 5.75 16.21
C ASN A 1071 -31.71 4.74 15.45
N LEU A 1072 -31.36 3.62 16.08
CA LEU A 1072 -30.53 2.59 15.50
C LEU A 1072 -31.41 1.53 14.84
N THR A 1073 -31.53 1.60 13.51
CA THR A 1073 -32.33 0.67 12.71
C THR A 1073 -31.63 0.38 11.38
N TRP A 1074 -32.15 -0.58 10.62
CA TRP A 1074 -31.67 -0.85 9.27
C TRP A 1074 -31.99 0.32 8.33
N SER A 1075 -31.06 0.66 7.45
CA SER A 1075 -31.19 1.72 6.45
C SER A 1075 -30.63 1.26 5.11
N HIS A 1076 -30.97 1.94 4.02
CA HIS A 1076 -30.53 1.56 2.68
C HIS A 1076 -29.21 2.20 2.26
N LEU A 1077 -28.53 1.51 1.37
CA LEU A 1077 -27.38 1.93 0.57
C LEU A 1077 -27.60 1.50 -0.88
N GLN A 1078 -26.85 2.04 -1.84
CA GLN A 1078 -26.85 1.51 -3.21
C GLN A 1078 -26.30 0.08 -3.21
N ALA A 1079 -26.99 -0.81 -3.93
CA ALA A 1079 -26.49 -2.13 -4.32
C ALA A 1079 -26.14 -2.16 -5.81
N GLU A 1080 -25.35 -3.16 -6.21
CA GLU A 1080 -24.96 -3.36 -7.62
C GLU A 1080 -25.98 -4.20 -8.39
N THR A 1081 -26.98 -4.76 -7.71
CA THR A 1081 -28.15 -5.44 -8.27
C THR A 1081 -29.12 -4.46 -8.94
N ASN A 1082 -30.09 -5.02 -9.67
CA ASN A 1082 -31.11 -4.27 -10.41
C ASN A 1082 -30.47 -3.24 -11.34
N GLY A 1083 -29.47 -3.66 -12.11
CA GLY A 1083 -28.74 -2.75 -13.00
C GLY A 1083 -28.07 -1.59 -12.27
N ARG A 1084 -27.56 -1.83 -11.05
CA ARG A 1084 -26.89 -0.83 -10.18
C ARG A 1084 -27.82 0.27 -9.66
N THR A 1085 -29.12 -0.01 -9.62
CA THR A 1085 -30.13 0.89 -9.04
C THR A 1085 -30.80 0.29 -7.80
N GLY A 1086 -30.50 -0.97 -7.47
CA GLY A 1086 -31.02 -1.66 -6.29
C GLY A 1086 -30.49 -1.09 -4.98
N PHE A 1087 -30.97 -1.64 -3.88
CA PHE A 1087 -30.61 -1.21 -2.54
C PHE A 1087 -30.16 -2.38 -1.67
N ALA A 1088 -29.11 -2.16 -0.88
CA ALA A 1088 -28.75 -3.06 0.20
C ALA A 1088 -29.11 -2.41 1.53
N MET A 1089 -29.48 -3.23 2.51
CA MET A 1089 -29.83 -2.81 3.85
C MET A 1089 -28.65 -3.01 4.80
N HIS A 1090 -28.40 -2.05 5.70
CA HIS A 1090 -27.36 -2.15 6.73
C HIS A 1090 -27.72 -1.37 8.01
N VAL A 1091 -27.07 -1.70 9.13
CA VAL A 1091 -27.07 -0.85 10.33
C VAL A 1091 -25.78 -0.01 10.36
N ALA A 1092 -25.92 1.31 10.25
CA ALA A 1092 -24.81 2.19 9.86
C ALA A 1092 -23.72 2.40 10.93
N LYS A 1093 -24.11 2.47 12.20
CA LYS A 1093 -23.20 2.79 13.31
C LYS A 1093 -22.17 1.68 13.48
N ALA A 1094 -20.89 1.99 13.23
CA ALA A 1094 -19.79 1.02 13.27
C ALA A 1094 -19.56 0.44 14.67
N GLY A 1095 -19.00 -0.78 14.72
CA GLY A 1095 -18.50 -1.41 15.95
C GLY A 1095 -19.58 -1.86 16.93
N MET A 1096 -20.84 -1.95 16.49
CA MET A 1096 -21.93 -2.46 17.32
C MET A 1096 -22.07 -3.98 17.14
N LYS A 1097 -22.31 -4.69 18.25
CA LYS A 1097 -22.60 -6.12 18.29
C LYS A 1097 -23.76 -6.38 19.26
N TRP A 1098 -24.71 -7.21 18.85
CA TRP A 1098 -25.86 -7.61 19.66
C TRP A 1098 -25.75 -9.10 19.98
N GLU A 1099 -25.35 -9.44 21.21
CA GLU A 1099 -25.31 -10.84 21.64
C GLU A 1099 -26.70 -11.43 21.90
N GLU A 1100 -27.65 -10.58 22.30
CA GLU A 1100 -29.05 -10.96 22.47
C GLU A 1100 -29.88 -10.53 21.25
N PRO A 1101 -30.37 -11.48 20.42
CA PRO A 1101 -31.10 -11.16 19.20
C PRO A 1101 -32.36 -10.31 19.41
N ALA A 1102 -33.03 -10.46 20.55
CA ALA A 1102 -34.22 -9.68 20.88
C ALA A 1102 -33.95 -8.18 21.09
N ALA A 1103 -32.71 -7.79 21.33
CA ALA A 1103 -32.29 -6.40 21.45
C ALA A 1103 -31.86 -5.78 20.10
N ALA A 1104 -31.61 -6.61 19.09
CA ALA A 1104 -31.11 -6.19 17.80
C ALA A 1104 -32.20 -5.53 16.92
N PRO A 1105 -31.83 -4.55 16.08
CA PRO A 1105 -32.72 -4.07 15.04
C PRO A 1105 -32.98 -5.16 13.98
N GLY A 1106 -34.20 -5.22 13.45
CA GLY A 1106 -34.63 -6.29 12.54
C GLY A 1106 -35.30 -5.81 11.26
N MET A 1107 -35.15 -6.59 10.20
CA MET A 1107 -35.98 -6.56 8.99
C MET A 1107 -36.94 -7.74 9.02
N HIS A 1108 -38.22 -7.52 8.72
CA HIS A 1108 -39.27 -8.54 8.83
C HIS A 1108 -40.09 -8.61 7.55
N TYR A 1109 -40.35 -9.83 7.06
CA TYR A 1109 -41.07 -10.10 5.82
C TYR A 1109 -42.11 -11.20 6.04
N ARG A 1110 -43.36 -10.91 5.69
CA ARG A 1110 -44.45 -11.90 5.72
C ARG A 1110 -44.42 -12.71 4.44
N ILE A 1111 -44.17 -14.00 4.58
CA ILE A 1111 -44.10 -14.98 3.48
C ILE A 1111 -45.29 -15.94 3.54
N ASN A 1112 -45.72 -16.44 2.39
CA ASN A 1112 -46.79 -17.44 2.28
C ASN A 1112 -46.27 -18.67 1.53
N VAL A 1113 -46.22 -19.80 2.22
CA VAL A 1113 -45.60 -21.04 1.75
C VAL A 1113 -46.67 -22.09 1.43
N HIS A 1114 -46.66 -22.62 0.21
CA HIS A 1114 -47.61 -23.65 -0.20
C HIS A 1114 -47.02 -25.07 -0.12
N THR A 1115 -45.71 -25.18 -0.35
CA THR A 1115 -44.98 -26.44 -0.28
C THR A 1115 -44.20 -26.52 1.03
N PRO A 1116 -44.62 -27.33 2.02
CA PRO A 1116 -43.86 -27.49 3.25
C PRO A 1116 -42.56 -28.26 2.97
N GLY A 1117 -41.48 -27.93 3.67
CA GLY A 1117 -40.20 -28.60 3.51
C GLY A 1117 -39.04 -27.84 4.14
N VAL A 1118 -37.83 -28.33 3.86
CA VAL A 1118 -36.59 -27.63 4.19
C VAL A 1118 -36.30 -26.63 3.07
N TYR A 1119 -36.16 -25.36 3.43
CA TYR A 1119 -35.76 -24.29 2.54
C TYR A 1119 -34.32 -23.87 2.85
N HIS A 1120 -33.47 -23.86 1.83
CA HIS A 1120 -32.12 -23.32 1.87
C HIS A 1120 -32.21 -21.79 1.82
N ALA A 1121 -31.80 -21.13 2.90
CA ALA A 1121 -31.79 -19.69 3.03
C ALA A 1121 -30.47 -19.12 2.53
N TRP A 1122 -30.55 -18.33 1.46
CA TRP A 1122 -29.43 -17.62 0.87
C TRP A 1122 -29.59 -16.13 1.05
N LEU A 1123 -28.50 -15.45 1.43
CA LEU A 1123 -28.43 -14.00 1.50
C LEU A 1123 -27.34 -13.49 0.55
N LEU A 1124 -27.65 -12.50 -0.28
CA LEU A 1124 -26.64 -11.75 -1.03
C LEU A 1124 -26.08 -10.68 -0.10
N VAL A 1125 -24.85 -10.87 0.37
CA VAL A 1125 -24.26 -10.04 1.42
C VAL A 1125 -22.92 -9.45 1.02
N ARG A 1126 -22.53 -8.40 1.74
CA ARG A 1126 -21.19 -7.81 1.71
C ARG A 1126 -20.81 -7.32 3.10
N HIS A 1127 -19.58 -7.59 3.51
CA HIS A 1127 -19.01 -7.11 4.77
C HIS A 1127 -17.59 -6.54 4.56
N HIS A 1128 -17.06 -5.83 5.55
CA HIS A 1128 -15.72 -5.24 5.47
C HIS A 1128 -14.64 -6.12 6.09
N ASN A 1129 -14.98 -6.75 7.21
CA ASN A 1129 -14.11 -7.60 8.04
C ASN A 1129 -15.00 -8.46 8.97
N PHE A 1130 -14.36 -9.24 9.85
CA PHE A 1130 -14.97 -10.09 10.89
C PHE A 1130 -15.76 -9.35 12.00
N GLN A 1131 -15.87 -8.03 11.93
CA GLN A 1131 -16.64 -7.22 12.89
C GLN A 1131 -17.94 -6.68 12.25
N SER A 1132 -18.24 -7.14 11.04
CA SER A 1132 -19.34 -6.64 10.21
C SER A 1132 -19.96 -7.75 9.35
N ASP A 1133 -19.76 -9.00 9.73
CA ASP A 1133 -20.02 -10.17 8.88
C ASP A 1133 -21.12 -11.08 9.43
N SER A 1134 -21.86 -10.68 10.47
CA SER A 1134 -22.82 -11.57 11.13
C SER A 1134 -24.25 -11.02 11.22
N CYS A 1135 -25.23 -11.92 11.07
CA CYS A 1135 -26.65 -11.67 11.36
C CYS A 1135 -27.35 -12.93 11.90
N TYR A 1136 -28.52 -12.73 12.52
CA TYR A 1136 -29.42 -13.80 12.93
C TYR A 1136 -30.58 -13.94 11.94
N LEU A 1137 -30.95 -15.18 11.62
CA LEU A 1137 -32.23 -15.50 11.00
C LEU A 1137 -33.28 -15.86 12.07
N ALA A 1138 -34.53 -15.49 11.83
CA ALA A 1138 -35.65 -15.95 12.66
C ALA A 1138 -36.89 -16.25 11.82
N LEU A 1139 -37.66 -17.26 12.22
CA LEU A 1139 -38.95 -17.60 11.63
C LEU A 1139 -40.03 -17.53 12.71
N ASP A 1140 -41.07 -16.74 12.49
CA ASP A 1140 -42.17 -16.52 13.46
C ASP A 1140 -41.71 -16.09 14.85
N GLY A 1141 -40.60 -15.35 14.91
CA GLY A 1141 -39.97 -14.88 16.15
C GLY A 1141 -39.08 -15.91 16.85
N ALA A 1142 -39.01 -17.15 16.37
CA ALA A 1142 -38.02 -18.12 16.82
C ALA A 1142 -36.69 -17.88 16.07
N VAL A 1143 -35.65 -17.49 16.82
CA VAL A 1143 -34.32 -17.21 16.27
C VAL A 1143 -33.58 -18.52 16.05
N GLN A 1144 -33.00 -18.65 14.85
CA GLN A 1144 -32.10 -19.74 14.51
C GLN A 1144 -30.80 -19.58 15.31
N PRO A 1145 -30.38 -20.57 16.13
CA PRO A 1145 -29.13 -20.50 16.85
C PRO A 1145 -27.95 -20.34 15.87
N LEU A 1146 -26.95 -19.51 16.21
CA LEU A 1146 -25.76 -19.35 15.34
C LEU A 1146 -25.04 -20.67 15.09
N THR A 1147 -25.09 -21.61 16.03
CA THR A 1147 -24.55 -22.98 15.88
C THR A 1147 -25.26 -23.81 14.83
N GLU A 1148 -26.47 -23.43 14.43
CA GLU A 1148 -27.25 -24.06 13.36
C GLU A 1148 -27.19 -23.26 12.06
N GLN A 1149 -26.63 -22.05 12.06
CA GLN A 1149 -26.26 -21.33 10.84
C GLN A 1149 -24.89 -21.82 10.36
N PHE A 1150 -24.72 -21.94 9.05
CA PHE A 1150 -23.45 -22.34 8.46
C PHE A 1150 -22.36 -21.30 8.78
N GLY A 1151 -21.14 -21.77 9.08
CA GLY A 1151 -20.05 -20.92 9.57
C GLY A 1151 -20.19 -20.50 11.05
N GLY A 1152 -21.19 -20.99 11.79
CA GLY A 1152 -21.32 -20.72 13.23
C GLY A 1152 -21.62 -19.25 13.56
N GLY A 1153 -22.14 -18.49 12.60
CA GLY A 1153 -22.35 -17.04 12.71
C GLY A 1153 -21.15 -16.19 12.28
N VAL A 1154 -20.08 -16.78 11.76
CA VAL A 1154 -18.94 -16.08 11.15
C VAL A 1154 -18.99 -16.29 9.64
N LEU A 1155 -19.05 -15.20 8.87
CA LEU A 1155 -19.09 -15.25 7.40
C LEU A 1155 -17.80 -14.75 6.76
N HIS A 1156 -16.97 -14.03 7.54
CA HIS A 1156 -15.73 -13.45 7.08
C HIS A 1156 -14.70 -14.51 6.80
N THR A 1157 -14.34 -14.57 5.54
CA THR A 1157 -13.08 -15.13 5.07
C THR A 1157 -12.36 -14.03 4.31
N TYR A 1158 -11.16 -14.36 3.92
CA TYR A 1158 -10.37 -13.51 3.08
C TYR A 1158 -11.05 -13.25 1.72
N ASN A 1159 -11.67 -14.28 1.14
CA ASN A 1159 -12.33 -14.25 -0.16
C ASN A 1159 -13.70 -13.55 -0.19
N THR A 1160 -14.31 -13.36 0.98
CA THR A 1160 -15.64 -12.75 1.11
C THR A 1160 -15.59 -11.28 1.51
N ALA A 1161 -14.43 -10.76 1.89
CA ALA A 1161 -14.26 -9.37 2.30
C ALA A 1161 -14.40 -8.38 1.12
N GLN A 1162 -15.12 -7.28 1.34
CA GLN A 1162 -15.31 -6.15 0.41
C GLN A 1162 -16.04 -6.47 -0.91
N VAL A 1163 -16.49 -7.71 -1.12
CA VAL A 1163 -17.23 -8.15 -2.31
C VAL A 1163 -18.65 -8.56 -1.97
N TYR A 1164 -19.55 -8.53 -2.95
CA TYR A 1164 -20.87 -9.14 -2.82
C TYR A 1164 -20.80 -10.63 -3.16
N TYR A 1165 -21.38 -11.48 -2.33
CA TYR A 1165 -21.47 -12.91 -2.56
C TYR A 1165 -22.76 -13.48 -1.98
N TRP A 1166 -23.24 -14.56 -2.59
CA TRP A 1166 -24.35 -15.35 -2.06
C TRP A 1166 -23.85 -16.26 -0.95
N CYS A 1167 -24.41 -16.09 0.24
CA CYS A 1167 -24.13 -16.89 1.42
C CYS A 1167 -25.31 -17.83 1.69
N HIS A 1168 -25.09 -19.15 1.58
CA HIS A 1168 -26.02 -20.14 2.13
C HIS A 1168 -25.86 -20.08 3.64
N ILE A 1169 -26.75 -19.37 4.32
CA ILE A 1169 -26.57 -19.03 5.75
C ILE A 1169 -27.20 -20.07 6.68
N SER A 1170 -28.30 -20.71 6.27
CA SER A 1170 -29.00 -21.71 7.09
C SER A 1170 -29.96 -22.52 6.23
N ASP A 1171 -30.34 -23.70 6.73
CA ASP A 1171 -31.54 -24.41 6.31
C ASP A 1171 -32.68 -24.12 7.30
N LEU A 1172 -33.90 -23.94 6.79
CA LEU A 1172 -35.09 -23.63 7.59
C LEU A 1172 -36.20 -24.64 7.29
N GLU A 1173 -36.74 -25.31 8.30
CA GLU A 1173 -37.95 -26.13 8.14
C GLU A 1173 -39.19 -25.23 8.18
N ILE A 1174 -39.88 -25.09 7.05
CA ILE A 1174 -41.03 -24.19 6.90
C ILE A 1174 -42.27 -25.01 6.58
N SER A 1175 -43.31 -24.85 7.41
CA SER A 1175 -44.62 -25.46 7.17
C SER A 1175 -45.41 -24.73 6.09
N SER A 1176 -46.50 -25.31 5.60
CA SER A 1176 -47.39 -24.57 4.71
C SER A 1176 -48.23 -23.58 5.51
N GLY A 1177 -48.28 -22.33 5.05
CA GLY A 1177 -49.02 -21.25 5.70
C GLY A 1177 -48.30 -19.91 5.59
N GLU A 1178 -48.83 -18.95 6.34
CA GLU A 1178 -48.22 -17.64 6.49
C GLU A 1178 -47.18 -17.66 7.61
N HIS A 1179 -46.00 -17.10 7.33
CA HIS A 1179 -44.89 -17.01 8.25
C HIS A 1179 -44.27 -15.60 8.23
N VAL A 1180 -43.53 -15.24 9.27
CA VAL A 1180 -42.71 -14.03 9.30
C VAL A 1180 -41.24 -14.42 9.34
N LEU A 1181 -40.55 -14.22 8.21
CA LEU A 1181 -39.10 -14.31 8.13
C LEU A 1181 -38.49 -13.01 8.66
N SER A 1182 -37.49 -13.11 9.52
CA SER A 1182 -36.76 -11.95 10.05
C SER A 1182 -35.26 -12.11 9.89
N ILE A 1183 -34.59 -10.99 9.63
CA ILE A 1183 -33.13 -10.86 9.67
C ILE A 1183 -32.81 -9.82 10.73
N LEU A 1184 -32.09 -10.22 11.78
CA LEU A 1184 -31.73 -9.36 12.90
C LEU A 1184 -30.22 -9.10 12.84
N ALA A 1185 -29.80 -7.86 13.11
CA ALA A 1185 -28.38 -7.53 13.11
C ALA A 1185 -27.67 -8.26 14.26
N CYS A 1186 -26.64 -9.05 13.97
CA CYS A 1186 -25.71 -9.53 14.99
C CYS A 1186 -24.56 -8.54 15.11
N GLU A 1187 -24.07 -8.05 13.98
CA GLU A 1187 -23.05 -7.01 13.90
C GLU A 1187 -23.47 -5.89 12.95
N SER A 1188 -23.05 -4.67 13.26
CA SER A 1188 -23.29 -3.51 12.39
C SER A 1188 -22.54 -3.60 11.06
N GLN A 1189 -22.98 -2.79 10.09
CA GLN A 1189 -22.32 -2.61 8.78
C GLN A 1189 -22.34 -3.80 7.82
N LEU A 1190 -22.84 -4.98 8.24
CA LEU A 1190 -23.24 -6.03 7.30
C LEU A 1190 -24.26 -5.45 6.32
N ARG A 1191 -24.02 -5.64 5.02
CA ARG A 1191 -24.96 -5.27 3.97
C ARG A 1191 -25.69 -6.51 3.49
N VAL A 1192 -27.02 -6.45 3.47
CA VAL A 1192 -27.90 -7.49 2.93
C VAL A 1192 -28.68 -6.90 1.77
N ASP A 1193 -28.46 -7.42 0.57
CA ASP A 1193 -29.07 -6.95 -0.68
C ASP A 1193 -30.33 -7.77 -1.01
N ARG A 1194 -30.19 -9.09 -1.06
CA ARG A 1194 -31.27 -10.01 -1.44
C ARG A 1194 -31.38 -11.20 -0.53
N ILE A 1195 -32.60 -11.74 -0.46
CA ILE A 1195 -32.97 -12.91 0.32
C ILE A 1195 -33.60 -13.91 -0.64
N TYR A 1196 -33.06 -15.12 -0.70
CA TYR A 1196 -33.53 -16.19 -1.57
C TYR A 1196 -33.73 -17.47 -0.75
N LEU A 1197 -34.97 -17.93 -0.65
CA LEU A 1197 -35.32 -19.22 -0.06
C LEU A 1197 -35.66 -20.20 -1.18
N THR A 1198 -35.04 -21.37 -1.19
CA THR A 1198 -35.42 -22.44 -2.13
C THR A 1198 -35.53 -23.80 -1.45
N ALA A 1199 -36.53 -24.59 -1.84
CA ALA A 1199 -36.66 -26.00 -1.45
C ALA A 1199 -35.87 -26.97 -2.38
N GLY A 1200 -35.13 -26.46 -3.37
CA GLY A 1200 -34.30 -27.23 -4.29
C GLY A 1200 -32.80 -26.92 -4.16
N ASP A 1201 -31.96 -27.74 -4.80
CA ASP A 1201 -30.50 -27.63 -4.73
C ASP A 1201 -29.89 -26.57 -5.69
N GLU A 1202 -30.71 -25.76 -6.36
CA GLU A 1202 -30.20 -24.74 -7.28
C GLU A 1202 -29.56 -23.55 -6.56
N LEU A 1203 -28.51 -23.01 -7.17
CA LEU A 1203 -27.89 -21.77 -6.71
C LEU A 1203 -28.82 -20.58 -6.97
N PRO A 1204 -28.81 -19.55 -6.10
CA PRO A 1204 -29.47 -18.28 -6.38
C PRO A 1204 -29.10 -17.71 -7.75
N PRO A 1205 -30.05 -17.13 -8.50
CA PRO A 1205 -29.80 -16.63 -9.85
C PRO A 1205 -28.89 -15.39 -9.85
N ALA A 1206 -28.23 -15.15 -10.98
CA ALA A 1206 -27.52 -13.89 -11.22
C ALA A 1206 -28.53 -12.73 -11.39
N ASP A 1207 -28.04 -11.48 -11.31
CA ASP A 1207 -28.90 -10.29 -11.25
C ASP A 1207 -29.92 -10.18 -12.40
N ALA A 1208 -29.51 -10.47 -13.64
CA ALA A 1208 -30.40 -10.42 -14.80
C ALA A 1208 -31.50 -11.48 -14.82
N GLN A 1209 -31.38 -12.51 -13.98
CA GLN A 1209 -32.30 -13.64 -13.89
C GLN A 1209 -33.14 -13.59 -12.60
N TRP A 1210 -33.04 -12.49 -11.83
CA TRP A 1210 -33.70 -12.36 -10.53
C TRP A 1210 -35.23 -12.51 -10.62
N PRO A 1211 -35.86 -13.48 -9.92
CA PRO A 1211 -37.27 -13.79 -10.06
C PRO A 1211 -38.09 -13.30 -8.86
N ASP A 1212 -38.46 -12.02 -8.80
CA ASP A 1212 -39.26 -11.50 -7.68
C ASP A 1212 -40.47 -12.37 -7.32
N SER A 1213 -40.63 -12.64 -6.03
CA SER A 1213 -41.85 -13.28 -5.53
C SER A 1213 -43.07 -12.40 -5.80
N ILE A 1214 -44.17 -13.05 -6.24
CA ILE A 1214 -45.47 -12.40 -6.36
C ILE A 1214 -45.91 -11.92 -4.97
N ARG A 1215 -46.38 -10.67 -4.92
CA ARG A 1215 -47.00 -10.05 -3.74
C ARG A 1215 -48.52 -10.27 -3.79
N GLN A 1216 -49.12 -10.85 -2.76
CA GLN A 1216 -50.59 -11.10 -2.66
C GLN A 1216 -51.25 -10.43 -1.47
#